data_AF-A0A6M5Z0R6-F1
#
_entry.id   AF-A0A6M5Z0R6-F1
#
_cell.length_a   1.000
_cell.length_b   1.000
_cell.length_c   1.000
_cell.angle_alpha   90.00
_cell.angle_beta   90.00
_cell.angle_gamma   90.00
#
_symmetry.space_group_name_H-M   'P 1'
#
loop_
_entity.id
_entity.type
_entity.pdbx_description
1 polymer ?
#
loop_
_entity_poly.entity_id
_entity_poly.type
_entity_poly.pdbx_seq_one_letter_code
_entity_poly.pdbx_strand_id
1 'polypeptide(L)'
;MSTGWHRLIPADDGFRGAGNYPLDAYSEFLPAPRVGWKPYGGRGPDPELFTADDPFGWHVGEFEEHLELRAGLVQVGKQVLGKLARLLDGDPETGISALELADNPFWPAELRAEPALPHERCVTLLPLAFSRTQDDKGRVRWTLYGNSEQGPGRAFWKGFFTAPKKEVPADEAVAFFCRLLHAVYGEEIEGAAGLHRVGFRILPDEAPLFDFWAETLPAWTADFLLPDRPTRDATKYLLTFRPFGKLPAAVRKAYLGGTLHLLPFPGSLTFWGAPSYRHLHRELPLALQIPLLLGVSRHRVPEGVRVPQSGFLHEPTAARPDAGHHAGHVRNTFKRTHRWDKILRDQDELALLGREEKLLHVLFSTLPNDLGLYDKPMARNVQLWTEDHRLLLDGPNATPEQLHAAMRTVEAGGLFGYRFHYPAMRVGRHEVYWHRPLVAYRDKAGAPVVLPDAPTGYLTAYDAGAPRPDRAVELWPRVRHRPVALAALACHKPGSGKPTGPVLRGVRKLLDACARCGGRPLPRAVARALLAIGHHQTLESWLDALPEQLAPGARALIAPEDPPLPRRGRAKVPDSLTYRRTATRPFEVRYWKQIAALSEGPFLNKNNADCCRDPVTQKFLPYFERQLESLGDHLLGYYARTIATARMSGKVLTGEIPFQWQTDLDYSWMGGWLRNQEGAAERNIVVVIPGRDRSQAVIMSDHYDTAYMADRYEPSCGGVLARMAACGADDNHSATAAMMLAAPIFLELSRKGLLERDVWLIHLTGEEFPSDCLGARALTERLIEGELRLHLPGGKMKDLSGTRVRGLYVSDMIAHNNDRERDVFQISPGTGADAFRLAEEALHAANVWNASVPVWNEHPERAGRPRGRRSPHGAAVPEIAPHLALSAEVRTPVDPRSTLYNTDGQIFSDAGVPCVLFMENYDINRSGYHDTRDTMANIDLDYGAALCAITIESVARVATAKDG
;
A
#
# COMPACT_ATOMS: atom_id res chain seq x y z
N MET A 1 10.07 15.80 28.30
CA MET A 1 9.36 16.14 27.05
C MET A 1 9.73 15.09 26.01
N SER A 2 8.78 14.55 25.24
CA SER A 2 9.09 13.61 24.16
C SER A 2 9.86 14.30 23.04
N THR A 3 10.85 13.62 22.45
CA THR A 3 11.73 14.16 21.39
C THR A 3 11.74 13.23 20.18
N GLY A 4 11.98 13.81 18.99
CA GLY A 4 12.10 13.02 17.76
C GLY A 4 10.86 12.15 17.49
N TRP A 5 11.07 10.89 17.10
CA TRP A 5 9.98 10.00 16.68
C TRP A 5 8.99 9.69 17.82
N HIS A 6 9.39 9.81 19.09
CA HIS A 6 8.50 9.64 20.24
C HIS A 6 7.34 10.65 20.24
N ARG A 7 7.47 11.80 19.56
CA ARG A 7 6.38 12.78 19.41
C ARG A 7 5.31 12.35 18.42
N LEU A 8 5.63 11.38 17.54
CA LEU A 8 4.73 10.89 16.51
C LEU A 8 3.82 9.77 17.02
N ILE A 9 4.24 9.10 18.09
CA ILE A 9 3.49 8.03 18.74
C ILE A 9 2.40 8.66 19.60
N PRO A 10 1.12 8.39 19.32
CA PRO A 10 0.03 8.89 20.15
C PRO A 10 0.04 8.20 21.52
N ALA A 11 -0.71 8.75 22.47
CA ALA A 11 -1.05 8.01 23.68
C ALA A 11 -1.84 6.73 23.34
N ASP A 12 -1.83 5.74 24.24
CA ASP A 12 -2.48 4.44 24.03
C ASP A 12 -3.99 4.55 23.72
N ASP A 13 -4.64 5.64 24.14
CA ASP A 13 -6.05 5.97 23.90
C ASP A 13 -6.27 6.95 22.74
N GLY A 14 -5.22 7.36 22.01
CA GLY A 14 -5.30 8.43 21.01
C GLY A 14 -6.19 8.16 19.80
N PHE A 15 -6.67 6.92 19.63
CA PHE A 15 -7.66 6.52 18.62
C PHE A 15 -8.92 5.87 19.24
N ARG A 16 -9.08 5.89 20.56
CA ARG A 16 -10.27 5.37 21.25
C ARG A 16 -11.44 6.33 21.13
N GLY A 17 -12.66 5.82 21.09
CA GLY A 17 -13.90 6.59 20.95
C GLY A 17 -14.35 6.75 19.50
N ALA A 18 -15.67 6.81 19.32
CA ALA A 18 -16.32 6.84 18.01
C ALA A 18 -15.81 7.99 17.11
N GLY A 19 -15.46 7.67 15.86
CA GLY A 19 -15.03 8.63 14.85
C GLY A 19 -13.57 9.09 14.98
N ASN A 20 -12.79 8.50 15.89
CA ASN A 20 -11.37 8.82 16.02
C ASN A 20 -10.48 8.01 15.05
N TYR A 21 -11.01 6.96 14.42
CA TYR A 21 -10.31 6.16 13.43
C TYR A 21 -11.18 5.85 12.20
N PRO A 22 -11.66 6.85 11.44
CA PRO A 22 -12.45 6.58 10.25
C PRO A 22 -11.62 5.88 9.17
N LEU A 23 -12.23 4.91 8.49
CA LEU A 23 -11.70 4.17 7.35
C LEU A 23 -12.60 4.41 6.13
N ASP A 24 -12.15 5.32 5.27
CA ASP A 24 -12.76 5.56 3.97
C ASP A 24 -12.72 4.31 3.07
N ALA A 25 -13.55 4.27 2.03
CA ALA A 25 -13.55 3.18 1.06
C ALA A 25 -12.25 3.22 0.23
N TYR A 26 -11.45 2.15 0.24
CA TYR A 26 -10.09 2.15 -0.34
C TYR A 26 -10.08 2.39 -1.85
N SER A 27 -11.15 1.95 -2.50
CA SER A 27 -11.47 2.13 -3.91
C SER A 27 -11.89 3.55 -4.28
N GLU A 28 -12.39 4.35 -3.33
CA GLU A 28 -12.71 5.78 -3.54
C GLU A 28 -11.59 6.68 -3.04
N PHE A 29 -10.86 6.24 -2.00
CA PHE A 29 -9.76 6.96 -1.38
C PHE A 29 -8.77 5.99 -0.76
N LEU A 30 -7.58 5.89 -1.34
CA LEU A 30 -6.53 5.02 -0.81
C LEU A 30 -5.99 5.61 0.50
N PRO A 31 -6.00 4.86 1.61
CA PRO A 31 -5.53 5.37 2.88
C PRO A 31 -4.01 5.62 2.86
N ALA A 32 -3.58 6.48 3.77
CA ALA A 32 -2.16 6.63 4.09
C ALA A 32 -1.57 5.30 4.60
N PRO A 33 -0.43 4.83 4.05
CA PRO A 33 0.25 3.68 4.61
C PRO A 33 0.75 4.03 6.02
N ARG A 34 0.31 3.28 7.03
CA ARG A 34 0.78 3.45 8.42
C ARG A 34 2.08 2.70 8.63
N VAL A 35 3.12 3.39 9.05
CA VAL A 35 4.49 2.87 9.17
C VAL A 35 5.03 3.12 10.57
N GLY A 36 5.96 2.29 11.04
CA GLY A 36 6.62 2.49 12.33
C GLY A 36 5.75 2.22 13.56
N TRP A 37 4.44 2.39 13.46
CA TRP A 37 3.50 2.17 14.55
C TRP A 37 2.10 1.93 13.97
N LYS A 38 1.34 1.01 14.57
CA LYS A 38 0.01 0.61 14.10
C LYS A 38 -1.04 0.76 15.22
N PRO A 39 -2.23 1.34 14.92
CA PRO A 39 -3.30 1.61 15.88
C PRO A 39 -3.80 0.43 16.72
N TYR A 40 -3.93 -0.78 16.16
CA TYR A 40 -4.46 -1.93 16.90
C TYR A 40 -3.41 -2.58 17.83
N GLY A 41 -2.14 -2.25 17.61
CA GLY A 41 -1.02 -2.98 18.21
C GLY A 41 -0.76 -2.58 19.66
N GLY A 42 -0.92 -3.53 20.60
CA GLY A 42 -0.38 -3.43 21.95
C GLY A 42 1.13 -3.69 22.02
N ARG A 43 1.90 -3.15 21.07
CA ARG A 43 3.37 -3.25 20.97
C ARG A 43 3.96 -1.87 20.77
N GLY A 44 5.20 -1.71 21.22
CA GLY A 44 5.98 -0.52 20.91
C GLY A 44 6.22 -0.35 19.40
N PRO A 45 6.83 0.78 19.01
CA PRO A 45 7.18 1.07 17.62
C PRO A 45 8.00 -0.04 16.95
N ASP A 46 7.87 -0.14 15.64
CA ASP A 46 8.57 -1.10 14.78
C ASP A 46 10.09 -0.90 14.89
N PRO A 47 10.83 -1.90 15.42
CA PRO A 47 12.28 -1.81 15.56
C PRO A 47 13.01 -1.79 14.22
N GLU A 48 12.36 -2.18 13.11
CA GLU A 48 12.95 -2.05 11.80
C GLU A 48 13.00 -0.59 11.32
N LEU A 49 12.11 0.27 11.82
CA LEU A 49 12.07 1.69 11.46
C LEU A 49 12.73 2.60 12.51
N PHE A 50 12.49 2.32 13.79
CA PHE A 50 12.93 3.14 14.92
C PHE A 50 13.78 2.34 15.89
N THR A 51 14.88 2.93 16.37
CA THR A 51 15.63 2.37 17.51
C THR A 51 15.43 3.23 18.74
N ALA A 52 15.42 2.59 19.91
CA ALA A 52 15.17 3.26 21.19
C ALA A 52 16.29 4.24 21.58
N ASP A 53 17.50 4.02 21.09
CA ASP A 53 18.71 4.79 21.37
C ASP A 53 18.98 5.91 20.34
N ASP A 54 18.27 5.94 19.21
CA ASP A 54 18.33 7.01 18.21
C ASP A 54 16.94 7.66 18.02
N PRO A 55 16.55 8.59 18.92
CA PRO A 55 15.23 9.24 18.87
C PRO A 55 15.00 10.06 17.59
N PHE A 56 16.05 10.41 16.85
CA PHE A 56 15.97 11.20 15.62
C PHE A 56 16.20 10.37 14.35
N GLY A 57 16.55 9.09 14.49
CA GLY A 57 16.83 8.19 13.38
C GLY A 57 15.57 7.68 12.69
N TRP A 58 15.64 7.59 11.35
CA TRP A 58 14.64 6.95 10.50
C TRP A 58 15.32 5.92 9.61
N HIS A 59 15.15 4.63 9.89
CA HIS A 59 15.82 3.59 9.12
C HIS A 59 15.23 3.45 7.70
N VAL A 60 16.10 3.35 6.69
CA VAL A 60 15.73 3.12 5.28
C VAL A 60 16.37 1.81 4.82
N GLY A 61 15.56 0.89 4.30
CA GLY A 61 16.05 -0.41 3.84
C GLY A 61 16.93 -0.33 2.59
N GLU A 62 17.85 -1.28 2.44
CA GLU A 62 18.80 -1.35 1.33
C GLU A 62 18.09 -1.47 -0.03
N PHE A 63 17.03 -2.28 -0.08
CA PHE A 63 16.23 -2.48 -1.29
C PHE A 63 15.43 -1.22 -1.67
N GLU A 64 14.87 -0.51 -0.69
CA GLU A 64 14.18 0.77 -0.92
C GLU A 64 15.17 1.81 -1.47
N GLU A 65 16.36 1.91 -0.85
CA GLU A 65 17.41 2.83 -1.28
C GLU A 65 17.88 2.56 -2.71
N HIS A 66 18.20 1.31 -3.06
CA HIS A 66 18.80 0.99 -4.35
C HIS A 66 17.79 0.89 -5.49
N LEU A 67 16.66 0.19 -5.26
CA LEU A 67 15.69 -0.11 -6.32
C LEU A 67 14.67 1.01 -6.54
N GLU A 68 14.35 1.80 -5.51
CA GLU A 68 13.35 2.88 -5.63
C GLU A 68 14.01 4.24 -5.62
N LEU A 69 14.75 4.61 -4.57
CA LEU A 69 15.18 5.99 -4.36
C LEU A 69 16.33 6.41 -5.27
N ARG A 70 17.43 5.66 -5.34
CA ARG A 70 18.57 5.97 -6.24
C ARG A 70 18.14 5.91 -7.70
N ALA A 71 17.44 4.85 -8.09
CA ALA A 71 16.86 4.74 -9.42
C ALA A 71 15.90 5.90 -9.72
N GLY A 72 15.07 6.29 -8.75
CA GLY A 72 14.14 7.40 -8.83
C GLY A 72 14.80 8.77 -8.95
N LEU A 73 15.91 9.02 -8.25
CA LEU A 73 16.69 10.25 -8.41
C LEU A 73 17.26 10.37 -9.83
N VAL A 74 17.74 9.26 -10.41
CA VAL A 74 18.17 9.24 -11.82
C VAL A 74 16.99 9.50 -12.77
N GLN A 75 15.84 8.85 -12.54
CA GLN A 75 14.60 9.02 -13.30
C GLN A 75 14.10 10.47 -13.29
N VAL A 76 14.06 11.11 -12.12
CA VAL A 76 13.61 12.51 -11.96
C VAL A 76 14.67 13.47 -12.50
N GLY A 77 15.94 13.25 -12.16
CA GLY A 77 17.05 14.11 -12.57
C GLY A 77 17.17 14.25 -14.08
N LYS A 78 17.03 13.15 -14.84
CA LYS A 78 17.04 13.20 -16.32
C LYS A 78 15.97 14.13 -16.89
N GLN A 79 14.75 14.10 -16.34
CA GLN A 79 13.65 14.94 -16.81
C GLN A 79 13.83 16.40 -16.40
N VAL A 80 14.17 16.65 -15.13
CA VAL A 80 14.37 18.01 -14.61
C VAL A 80 15.52 18.69 -15.33
N LEU A 81 16.66 18.03 -15.53
CA LEU A 81 17.81 18.63 -16.20
C LEU A 81 17.53 18.92 -17.68
N GLY A 82 16.78 18.05 -18.37
CA GLY A 82 16.36 18.32 -19.74
C GLY A 82 15.55 19.62 -19.85
N LYS A 83 14.69 19.90 -18.87
CA LYS A 83 13.91 21.14 -18.81
C LYS A 83 14.74 22.35 -18.44
N LEU A 84 15.64 22.22 -17.47
CA LEU A 84 16.55 23.30 -17.07
C LEU A 84 17.54 23.67 -18.17
N ALA A 85 17.98 22.68 -18.97
CA ALA A 85 18.81 22.92 -20.15
C ALA A 85 18.08 23.80 -21.17
N ARG A 86 16.82 23.45 -21.51
CA ARG A 86 15.97 24.27 -22.40
C ARG A 86 15.75 25.68 -21.85
N LEU A 87 15.52 25.80 -20.53
CA LEU A 87 15.38 27.10 -19.88
C LEU A 87 16.63 27.97 -20.02
N LEU A 88 17.81 27.38 -19.85
CA LEU A 88 19.09 28.05 -20.03
C LEU A 88 19.34 28.45 -21.50
N ASP A 89 18.95 27.58 -22.43
CA ASP A 89 19.14 27.78 -23.87
C ASP A 89 18.12 28.77 -24.48
N GLY A 90 17.17 29.29 -23.67
CA GLY A 90 16.14 30.22 -24.11
C GLY A 90 15.02 29.57 -24.93
N ASP A 91 14.94 28.24 -24.92
CA ASP A 91 13.92 27.47 -25.64
C ASP A 91 12.55 27.67 -24.97
N PRO A 92 11.51 28.15 -25.68
CA PRO A 92 10.18 28.33 -25.11
C PRO A 92 9.53 27.01 -24.67
N GLU A 93 9.97 25.86 -25.18
CA GLU A 93 9.49 24.52 -24.83
C GLU A 93 10.18 23.91 -23.60
N THR A 94 10.52 24.73 -22.60
CA THR A 94 11.00 24.25 -21.29
C THR A 94 9.99 23.34 -20.60
N GLY A 95 8.70 23.56 -20.87
CA GLY A 95 7.59 23.02 -20.08
C GLY A 95 7.67 23.46 -18.61
N ILE A 96 8.09 24.70 -18.38
CA ILE A 96 7.85 25.53 -17.20
C ILE A 96 7.01 26.71 -17.71
N SER A 97 5.86 26.99 -17.09
CA SER A 97 4.96 28.03 -17.56
C SER A 97 5.62 29.41 -17.53
N ALA A 98 5.44 30.20 -18.58
CA ALA A 98 5.92 31.59 -18.66
C ALA A 98 5.34 32.46 -17.52
N LEU A 99 4.13 32.16 -17.06
CA LEU A 99 3.49 32.82 -15.92
C LEU A 99 4.28 32.57 -14.62
N GLU A 100 4.77 31.35 -14.41
CA GLU A 100 5.52 30.99 -13.20
C GLU A 100 6.96 31.53 -13.21
N LEU A 101 7.46 31.91 -14.39
CA LEU A 101 8.72 32.63 -14.55
C LEU A 101 8.53 34.14 -14.44
N ALA A 102 7.36 34.69 -14.77
CA ALA A 102 7.05 36.10 -14.57
C ALA A 102 7.14 36.45 -13.07
N ASP A 103 7.82 37.54 -12.74
CA ASP A 103 8.05 38.00 -11.36
C ASP A 103 8.70 36.97 -10.41
N ASN A 104 9.36 35.95 -10.97
CA ASN A 104 10.09 34.95 -10.20
C ASN A 104 11.43 35.54 -9.73
N PRO A 105 11.68 35.66 -8.41
CA PRO A 105 12.88 36.33 -7.90
C PRO A 105 14.17 35.54 -8.19
N PHE A 106 14.07 34.25 -8.52
CA PHE A 106 15.20 33.42 -8.93
C PHE A 106 15.52 33.52 -10.43
N TRP A 107 14.60 34.04 -11.25
CA TRP A 107 14.75 34.18 -12.70
C TRP A 107 14.30 35.57 -13.22
N PRO A 108 14.93 36.65 -12.73
CA PRO A 108 14.57 38.02 -13.08
C PRO A 108 14.89 38.33 -14.55
N ALA A 109 14.36 39.45 -15.06
CA ALA A 109 14.55 39.89 -16.43
C ALA A 109 16.03 40.00 -16.85
N GLU A 110 16.91 40.45 -15.93
CA GLU A 110 18.36 40.53 -16.16
C GLU A 110 18.96 39.18 -16.54
N LEU A 111 18.57 38.09 -15.87
CA LEU A 111 19.08 36.74 -16.18
C LEU A 111 18.41 36.15 -17.43
N ARG A 112 17.14 36.49 -17.68
CA ARG A 112 16.38 36.01 -18.84
C ARG A 112 16.84 36.62 -20.17
N ALA A 113 17.38 37.84 -20.12
CA ALA A 113 17.81 38.59 -21.30
C ALA A 113 19.11 38.06 -21.91
N GLU A 114 19.85 37.21 -21.19
CA GLU A 114 21.18 36.73 -21.59
C GLU A 114 21.05 35.48 -22.50
N PRO A 115 21.55 35.54 -23.75
CA PRO A 115 21.42 34.44 -24.70
C PRO A 115 22.48 33.37 -24.40
N ALA A 116 22.08 32.33 -23.65
CA ALA A 116 22.87 31.17 -23.24
C ALA A 116 24.13 31.53 -22.40
N LEU A 117 24.38 30.79 -21.31
CA LEU A 117 25.57 30.97 -20.48
C LEU A 117 26.52 29.78 -20.70
N PRO A 118 27.58 29.88 -21.53
CA PRO A 118 28.40 28.73 -21.93
C PRO A 118 29.15 28.06 -20.77
N HIS A 119 29.38 28.80 -19.68
CA HIS A 119 30.05 28.34 -18.48
C HIS A 119 29.12 27.55 -17.53
N GLU A 120 27.80 27.65 -17.72
CA GLU A 120 26.81 27.01 -16.87
C GLU A 120 26.65 25.52 -17.22
N ARG A 121 26.58 24.69 -16.19
CA ARG A 121 26.44 23.22 -16.27
C ARG A 121 25.11 22.75 -15.70
N CYS A 122 24.18 23.65 -15.42
CA CYS A 122 22.89 23.37 -14.77
C CYS A 122 23.06 22.57 -13.47
N VAL A 123 24.04 22.92 -12.63
CA VAL A 123 24.26 22.21 -11.36
C VAL A 123 23.05 22.41 -10.47
N THR A 124 22.37 21.33 -10.09
CA THR A 124 21.22 21.35 -9.19
C THR A 124 21.64 20.90 -7.80
N LEU A 125 21.16 21.59 -6.77
CA LEU A 125 21.17 21.17 -5.38
C LEU A 125 19.70 21.26 -4.94
N LEU A 126 18.91 20.27 -5.35
CA LEU A 126 17.46 20.39 -5.44
C LEU A 126 16.77 19.46 -4.44
N PRO A 127 16.43 19.91 -3.22
CA PRO A 127 15.66 19.11 -2.28
C PRO A 127 14.29 18.73 -2.84
N LEU A 128 14.04 17.43 -2.96
CA LEU A 128 12.77 16.85 -3.40
C LEU A 128 11.98 16.34 -2.19
N ALA A 129 10.66 16.49 -2.21
CA ALA A 129 9.76 15.92 -1.22
C ALA A 129 9.30 14.52 -1.65
N PHE A 130 9.61 13.52 -0.84
CA PHE A 130 9.17 12.14 -1.02
C PHE A 130 8.35 11.65 0.17
N SER A 131 7.39 10.77 -0.08
CA SER A 131 6.77 9.97 0.97
C SER A 131 6.38 8.61 0.40
N ARG A 132 6.23 7.60 1.26
CA ARG A 132 5.62 6.32 0.84
C ARG A 132 4.12 6.53 0.68
N THR A 133 3.55 6.01 -0.41
CA THR A 133 2.10 6.01 -0.66
C THR A 133 1.65 4.61 -1.04
N GLN A 134 0.38 4.31 -0.81
CA GLN A 134 -0.27 3.10 -1.27
C GLN A 134 -0.91 3.33 -2.65
N ASP A 135 -0.93 2.30 -3.49
CA ASP A 135 -1.70 2.28 -4.73
C ASP A 135 -2.84 1.24 -4.70
N ASP A 136 -3.61 1.21 -5.78
CA ASP A 136 -4.78 0.36 -6.04
C ASP A 136 -4.45 -1.14 -6.13
N LYS A 137 -3.18 -1.53 -6.00
CA LYS A 137 -2.71 -2.92 -5.90
C LYS A 137 -2.05 -3.19 -4.55
N GLY A 138 -2.29 -2.31 -3.58
CA GLY A 138 -1.70 -2.36 -2.24
C GLY A 138 -0.17 -2.30 -2.23
N ARG A 139 0.47 -1.75 -3.27
CA ARG A 139 1.93 -1.55 -3.23
C ARG A 139 2.21 -0.27 -2.45
N VAL A 140 3.10 -0.37 -1.47
CA VAL A 140 3.63 0.79 -0.73
C VAL A 140 4.96 1.19 -1.38
N ARG A 141 5.01 2.39 -1.98
CA ARG A 141 6.13 2.84 -2.83
C ARG A 141 6.55 4.26 -2.50
N TRP A 142 7.84 4.56 -2.61
CA TRP A 142 8.32 5.95 -2.54
C TRP A 142 7.75 6.77 -3.70
N THR A 143 7.13 7.89 -3.37
CA THR A 143 6.37 8.74 -4.30
C THR A 143 6.89 10.16 -4.24
N LEU A 144 7.12 10.77 -5.40
CA LEU A 144 7.50 12.17 -5.53
C LEU A 144 6.27 13.07 -5.34
N TYR A 145 6.36 14.04 -4.42
CA TYR A 145 5.38 15.12 -4.28
C TYR A 145 5.82 16.40 -4.99
N GLY A 146 7.11 16.54 -5.28
CA GLY A 146 7.70 17.64 -6.02
C GLY A 146 8.94 18.22 -5.32
N ASN A 147 9.15 19.52 -5.38
CA ASN A 147 10.22 20.18 -4.64
C ASN A 147 9.88 20.26 -3.14
N SER A 148 10.89 20.36 -2.28
CA SER A 148 10.69 20.47 -0.83
C SER A 148 9.93 21.75 -0.46
N GLU A 149 8.84 21.61 0.28
CA GLU A 149 8.10 22.73 0.84
C GLU A 149 8.89 23.48 1.93
N GLN A 150 9.96 22.87 2.46
CA GLN A 150 10.85 23.46 3.47
C GLN A 150 11.86 24.45 2.89
N GLY A 151 11.76 24.72 1.58
CA GLY A 151 12.61 25.68 0.88
C GLY A 151 13.92 25.07 0.39
N PRO A 152 14.61 25.76 -0.53
CA PRO A 152 15.80 25.21 -1.18
C PRO A 152 17.01 25.13 -0.23
N GLY A 153 17.29 26.21 0.51
CA GLY A 153 18.46 26.30 1.39
C GLY A 153 18.31 25.47 2.67
N ARG A 154 17.27 25.71 3.47
CA ARG A 154 17.04 24.98 4.74
C ARG A 154 17.07 23.47 4.53
N ALA A 155 16.32 22.95 3.55
CA ALA A 155 16.23 21.51 3.33
C ALA A 155 17.57 20.90 2.86
N PHE A 156 18.34 21.62 2.06
CA PHE A 156 19.69 21.18 1.66
C PHE A 156 20.65 21.16 2.86
N TRP A 157 20.73 22.24 3.64
CA TRP A 157 21.64 22.35 4.77
C TRP A 157 21.35 21.34 5.88
N LYS A 158 20.06 21.00 6.09
CA LYS A 158 19.66 19.95 7.04
C LYS A 158 20.23 18.57 6.70
N GLY A 159 20.66 18.33 5.46
CA GLY A 159 21.34 17.11 5.04
C GLY A 159 22.74 16.91 5.62
N PHE A 160 23.34 17.94 6.22
CA PHE A 160 24.63 17.87 6.91
C PHE A 160 24.48 17.71 8.44
N PHE A 161 23.32 17.24 8.88
CA PHE A 161 23.05 16.92 10.28
C PHE A 161 22.59 15.47 10.39
N THR A 162 22.72 14.90 11.59
CA THR A 162 22.21 13.55 11.94
C THR A 162 21.11 13.61 13.01
N ALA A 163 21.04 14.73 13.74
CA ALA A 163 20.04 15.07 14.74
C ALA A 163 20.05 16.60 14.95
N PRO A 164 19.09 17.20 15.68
CA PRO A 164 19.12 18.62 15.97
C PRO A 164 20.46 19.02 16.64
N LYS A 165 21.15 19.99 16.03
CA LYS A 165 22.47 20.50 16.48
C LYS A 165 23.60 19.46 16.48
N LYS A 166 23.43 18.31 15.83
CA LYS A 166 24.47 17.30 15.65
C LYS A 166 24.82 17.18 14.18
N GLU A 167 25.96 17.72 13.80
CA GLU A 167 26.45 17.75 12.42
C GLU A 167 27.01 16.39 11.99
N VAL A 168 27.08 16.16 10.68
CA VAL A 168 27.94 15.12 10.10
C VAL A 168 29.41 15.55 10.24
N PRO A 169 30.37 14.61 10.19
CA PRO A 169 31.79 14.96 10.17
C PRO A 169 32.12 15.99 9.07
N ALA A 170 32.90 17.02 9.40
CA ALA A 170 33.20 18.13 8.50
C ALA A 170 33.97 17.67 7.25
N ASP A 171 34.81 16.65 7.38
CA ASP A 171 35.55 16.03 6.29
C ASP A 171 34.62 15.33 5.27
N GLU A 172 33.55 14.67 5.73
CA GLU A 172 32.53 14.12 4.83
C GLU A 172 31.84 15.22 4.01
N ALA A 173 31.47 16.33 4.66
CA ALA A 173 30.82 17.47 4.01
C ALA A 173 31.75 18.15 2.99
N VAL A 174 32.99 18.42 3.38
CA VAL A 174 34.02 19.00 2.49
C VAL A 174 34.33 18.07 1.32
N ALA A 175 34.44 16.76 1.56
CA ALA A 175 34.71 15.78 0.52
C ALA A 175 33.57 15.73 -0.51
N PHE A 176 32.32 15.90 -0.10
CA PHE A 176 31.19 16.02 -1.04
C PHE A 176 31.38 17.20 -2.02
N PHE A 177 31.75 18.39 -1.54
CA PHE A 177 31.96 19.54 -2.42
C PHE A 177 33.21 19.39 -3.30
N CYS A 178 34.28 18.78 -2.79
CA CYS A 178 35.46 18.43 -3.60
C CYS A 178 35.06 17.51 -4.76
N ARG A 179 34.28 16.46 -4.49
CA ARG A 179 33.77 15.53 -5.52
C ARG A 179 32.82 16.21 -6.50
N LEU A 180 31.93 17.08 -6.02
CA LEU A 180 31.02 17.85 -6.87
C LEU A 180 31.80 18.71 -7.87
N LEU A 181 32.76 19.51 -7.39
CA LEU A 181 33.55 20.40 -8.26
C LEU A 181 34.47 19.62 -9.20
N HIS A 182 35.03 18.50 -8.75
CA HIS A 182 35.76 17.58 -9.62
C HIS A 182 34.86 17.02 -10.72
N ALA A 183 33.69 16.47 -10.37
CA ALA A 183 32.79 15.83 -11.32
C ALA A 183 32.21 16.80 -12.36
N VAL A 184 31.91 18.04 -11.96
CA VAL A 184 31.31 19.05 -12.84
C VAL A 184 32.37 19.82 -13.63
N TYR A 185 33.45 20.26 -12.98
CA TYR A 185 34.41 21.22 -13.54
C TYR A 185 35.82 20.65 -13.73
N GLY A 186 36.11 19.44 -13.24
CA GLY A 186 37.44 18.82 -13.34
C GLY A 186 38.47 19.43 -12.39
N GLU A 187 38.02 20.05 -11.29
CA GLU A 187 38.90 20.60 -10.28
C GLU A 187 39.54 19.50 -9.42
N GLU A 188 40.86 19.56 -9.23
CA GLU A 188 41.60 18.66 -8.35
C GLU A 188 41.73 19.30 -6.96
N ILE A 189 40.91 18.85 -6.01
CA ILE A 189 40.74 19.49 -4.71
C ILE A 189 40.89 18.47 -3.60
N GLU A 190 41.79 18.77 -2.65
CA GLU A 190 41.93 18.01 -1.42
C GLU A 190 41.61 18.89 -0.19
N GLY A 191 40.62 18.44 0.57
CA GLY A 191 40.24 19.03 1.87
C GLY A 191 39.77 20.49 1.81
N ALA A 192 39.55 21.05 3.00
CA ALA A 192 38.96 22.37 3.16
C ALA A 192 39.86 23.50 2.61
N ALA A 193 41.17 23.39 2.83
CA ALA A 193 42.14 24.36 2.32
C ALA A 193 42.22 24.34 0.78
N GLY A 194 42.13 23.16 0.15
CA GLY A 194 41.99 23.05 -1.30
C GLY A 194 40.74 23.77 -1.81
N LEU A 195 39.60 23.50 -1.16
CA LEU A 195 38.31 24.09 -1.51
C LEU A 195 38.33 25.62 -1.38
N HIS A 196 38.95 26.15 -0.33
CA HIS A 196 39.12 27.60 -0.17
C HIS A 196 40.05 28.20 -1.24
N ARG A 197 41.15 27.52 -1.57
CA ARG A 197 42.13 27.96 -2.60
C ARG A 197 41.56 27.99 -4.00
N VAL A 198 40.70 27.03 -4.37
CA VAL A 198 40.03 27.02 -5.68
C VAL A 198 38.95 28.11 -5.81
N GLY A 199 38.68 28.83 -4.72
CA GLY A 199 37.76 29.95 -4.68
C GLY A 199 36.31 29.57 -4.39
N PHE A 200 36.07 28.46 -3.68
CA PHE A 200 34.74 28.11 -3.19
C PHE A 200 34.37 28.95 -1.95
N ARG A 201 33.17 29.51 -1.96
CA ARG A 201 32.61 30.31 -0.87
C ARG A 201 31.11 30.08 -0.73
N ILE A 202 30.55 30.51 0.40
CA ILE A 202 29.12 30.38 0.76
C ILE A 202 28.54 31.77 1.02
N LEU A 203 27.36 32.04 0.46
CA LEU A 203 26.56 33.22 0.77
C LEU A 203 25.14 32.76 1.19
N PRO A 204 24.77 32.86 2.47
CA PRO A 204 23.45 32.41 2.94
C PRO A 204 22.32 33.33 2.46
N ASP A 205 21.08 32.83 2.45
CA ASP A 205 19.89 33.66 2.29
C ASP A 205 19.46 34.29 3.62
N GLU A 206 19.73 35.57 3.80
CA GLU A 206 19.38 36.32 5.03
C GLU A 206 17.92 36.80 5.03
N ALA A 207 17.26 36.82 3.88
CA ALA A 207 15.89 37.31 3.72
C ALA A 207 15.08 36.35 2.85
N PRO A 208 14.87 35.11 3.33
CA PRO A 208 14.13 34.08 2.60
C PRO A 208 12.70 34.55 2.32
N LEU A 209 12.08 33.97 1.28
CA LEU A 209 10.70 34.30 0.91
C LEU A 209 9.67 33.91 1.99
N PHE A 210 10.03 32.93 2.83
CA PHE A 210 9.26 32.53 4.01
C PHE A 210 10.23 32.39 5.19
N ASP A 211 9.84 32.89 6.36
CA ASP A 211 10.71 32.86 7.56
C ASP A 211 11.12 31.42 7.94
N PHE A 212 10.23 30.45 7.75
CA PHE A 212 10.53 29.05 8.04
C PHE A 212 11.50 28.40 7.03
N TRP A 213 11.92 29.10 5.98
CA TRP A 213 13.00 28.67 5.09
C TRP A 213 14.38 29.15 5.57
N ALA A 214 14.46 29.83 6.72
CA ALA A 214 15.72 30.26 7.30
C ALA A 214 16.75 29.12 7.38
N GLU A 215 17.96 29.41 6.92
CA GLU A 215 19.03 28.44 6.85
C GLU A 215 19.64 28.19 8.23
N THR A 216 19.98 26.93 8.53
CA THR A 216 20.81 26.57 9.68
C THR A 216 22.10 25.98 9.14
N LEU A 217 23.14 26.81 9.08
CA LEU A 217 24.43 26.41 8.53
C LEU A 217 25.22 25.54 9.55
N PRO A 218 25.84 24.44 9.12
CA PRO A 218 26.82 23.71 9.92
C PRO A 218 28.04 24.56 10.28
N ALA A 219 28.70 24.28 11.41
CA ALA A 219 29.86 25.02 11.90
C ALA A 219 31.05 25.02 10.91
N TRP A 220 31.24 23.94 10.15
CA TRP A 220 32.32 23.85 9.15
C TRP A 220 32.20 24.89 8.02
N THR A 221 31.02 25.48 7.81
CA THR A 221 30.79 26.49 6.77
C THR A 221 31.44 27.84 7.09
N ALA A 222 31.80 28.09 8.35
CA ALA A 222 32.28 29.39 8.83
C ALA A 222 33.49 29.90 8.02
N ASP A 223 34.43 29.01 7.68
CA ASP A 223 35.64 29.33 6.93
C ASP A 223 35.38 29.69 5.45
N PHE A 224 34.16 29.47 4.96
CA PHE A 224 33.77 29.73 3.57
C PHE A 224 32.81 30.90 3.42
N LEU A 225 32.34 31.53 4.50
CA LEU A 225 31.35 32.59 4.45
C LEU A 225 31.90 33.85 3.76
N LEU A 226 31.15 34.37 2.79
CA LEU A 226 31.41 35.67 2.17
C LEU A 226 30.68 36.79 2.93
N PRO A 227 31.35 37.91 3.25
CA PRO A 227 30.66 39.11 3.66
C PRO A 227 29.85 39.71 2.49
N ASP A 228 28.73 40.38 2.78
CA ASP A 228 27.77 40.94 1.82
C ASP A 228 28.35 41.97 0.81
N ARG A 229 29.58 42.45 1.03
CA ARG A 229 30.34 43.33 0.12
C ARG A 229 31.65 42.66 -0.31
N PRO A 230 31.62 41.69 -1.24
CA PRO A 230 32.82 40.98 -1.63
C PRO A 230 33.78 41.89 -2.41
N THR A 231 35.02 42.02 -1.93
CA THR A 231 36.14 42.56 -2.71
C THR A 231 36.60 41.50 -3.72
N ARG A 232 37.01 41.96 -4.91
CA ARG A 232 37.00 41.22 -6.18
C ARG A 232 37.98 40.04 -6.31
N ASP A 233 38.73 39.68 -5.27
CA ASP A 233 39.80 38.69 -5.39
C ASP A 233 39.41 37.36 -4.75
N ALA A 234 39.32 36.32 -5.59
CA ALA A 234 39.34 34.88 -5.27
C ALA A 234 38.02 34.08 -5.09
N THR A 235 36.82 34.58 -5.45
CA THR A 235 35.60 33.73 -5.50
C THR A 235 35.31 33.24 -6.92
N LYS A 236 35.50 31.94 -7.16
CA LYS A 236 35.19 31.26 -8.44
C LYS A 236 33.89 30.44 -8.37
N TYR A 237 33.59 29.84 -7.21
CA TYR A 237 32.40 29.04 -6.97
C TYR A 237 31.65 29.59 -5.77
N LEU A 238 30.38 29.95 -5.95
CA LEU A 238 29.55 30.52 -4.89
C LEU A 238 28.34 29.63 -4.63
N LEU A 239 28.32 29.02 -3.45
CA LEU A 239 27.16 28.30 -2.94
C LEU A 239 26.15 29.28 -2.32
N THR A 240 24.99 29.43 -2.93
CA THR A 240 23.93 30.33 -2.46
C THR A 240 22.56 29.88 -2.93
N PHE A 241 21.59 29.88 -2.01
CA PHE A 241 20.17 29.71 -2.32
C PHE A 241 19.41 31.04 -2.35
N ARG A 242 20.10 32.16 -2.14
CA ARG A 242 19.52 33.51 -2.23
C ARG A 242 18.98 33.75 -3.66
N PRO A 243 17.76 34.31 -3.82
CA PRO A 243 17.23 34.60 -5.15
C PRO A 243 18.17 35.46 -5.99
N PHE A 244 18.34 35.13 -7.27
CA PHE A 244 19.30 35.80 -8.15
C PHE A 244 19.13 37.32 -8.14
N GLY A 245 17.89 37.81 -8.21
CA GLY A 245 17.60 39.25 -8.18
C GLY A 245 17.99 39.96 -6.87
N LYS A 246 18.20 39.21 -5.78
CA LYS A 246 18.64 39.71 -4.48
C LYS A 246 20.16 39.52 -4.22
N LEU A 247 20.89 38.89 -5.13
CA LEU A 247 22.35 38.75 -5.00
C LEU A 247 23.04 40.12 -5.11
N PRO A 248 24.21 40.34 -4.48
CA PRO A 248 24.99 41.56 -4.67
C PRO A 248 25.29 41.82 -6.16
N ALA A 249 25.24 43.09 -6.60
CA ALA A 249 25.41 43.44 -8.01
C ALA A 249 26.75 42.95 -8.60
N ALA A 250 27.82 42.94 -7.80
CA ALA A 250 29.11 42.40 -8.19
C ALA A 250 29.07 40.90 -8.49
N VAL A 251 28.30 40.12 -7.73
CA VAL A 251 28.10 38.68 -7.93
C VAL A 251 27.30 38.43 -9.20
N ARG A 252 26.18 39.16 -9.40
CA ARG A 252 25.37 39.03 -10.63
C ARG A 252 26.20 39.30 -11.88
N LYS A 253 26.96 40.40 -11.89
CA LYS A 253 27.86 40.75 -12.99
C LYS A 253 28.95 39.69 -13.22
N ALA A 254 29.54 39.14 -12.17
CA ALA A 254 30.58 38.12 -12.28
C ALA A 254 30.05 36.80 -12.86
N TYR A 255 28.84 36.39 -12.46
CA TYR A 255 28.16 35.22 -12.99
C TYR A 255 27.77 35.41 -14.46
N LEU A 256 27.09 36.51 -14.81
CA LEU A 256 26.73 36.79 -16.21
C LEU A 256 27.96 36.91 -17.11
N GLY A 257 29.07 37.45 -16.59
CA GLY A 257 30.35 37.52 -17.28
C GLY A 257 31.14 36.20 -17.35
N GLY A 258 30.64 35.10 -16.77
CA GLY A 258 31.27 33.77 -16.79
C GLY A 258 32.54 33.63 -15.96
N THR A 259 32.78 34.56 -15.04
CA THR A 259 33.95 34.54 -14.13
C THR A 259 33.67 33.88 -12.78
N LEU A 260 32.39 33.62 -12.49
CA LEU A 260 31.91 32.99 -11.27
C LEU A 260 30.83 31.96 -11.63
N HIS A 261 30.82 30.82 -10.95
CA HIS A 261 29.76 29.82 -11.04
C HIS A 261 28.88 29.87 -9.79
N LEU A 262 27.56 29.82 -9.99
CA LEU A 262 26.59 29.73 -8.89
C LEU A 262 26.23 28.26 -8.65
N LEU A 263 26.24 27.86 -7.38
CA LEU A 263 25.84 26.53 -6.93
C LEU A 263 24.66 26.69 -5.97
N PRO A 264 23.45 26.22 -6.32
CA PRO A 264 23.07 25.67 -7.61
C PRO A 264 22.90 26.75 -8.69
N PHE A 265 22.75 26.30 -9.95
CA PHE A 265 22.28 27.09 -11.07
C PHE A 265 20.96 27.81 -10.69
N PRO A 266 20.84 29.15 -10.84
CA PRO A 266 19.64 29.88 -10.43
C PRO A 266 18.34 29.40 -11.06
N GLY A 267 18.38 28.90 -12.31
CA GLY A 267 17.19 28.37 -12.98
C GLY A 267 16.61 27.15 -12.27
N SER A 268 17.44 26.37 -11.56
CA SER A 268 16.97 25.25 -10.74
C SER A 268 16.18 25.68 -9.51
N LEU A 269 16.28 26.94 -9.08
CA LEU A 269 15.57 27.49 -7.94
C LEU A 269 14.20 28.11 -8.31
N THR A 270 13.88 28.19 -9.61
CA THR A 270 12.62 28.79 -10.10
C THR A 270 11.38 28.13 -9.54
N PHE A 271 11.42 26.83 -9.26
CA PHE A 271 10.29 26.08 -8.69
C PHE A 271 9.80 26.67 -7.36
N TRP A 272 10.67 27.25 -6.52
CA TRP A 272 10.28 27.87 -5.25
C TRP A 272 9.81 29.33 -5.40
N GLY A 273 10.18 30.00 -6.50
CA GLY A 273 9.84 31.40 -6.75
C GLY A 273 8.47 31.63 -7.39
N ALA A 274 7.83 30.57 -7.87
CA ALA A 274 6.55 30.54 -8.55
C ALA A 274 5.46 31.34 -7.79
N PRO A 275 5.09 32.57 -8.23
CA PRO A 275 4.20 33.44 -7.48
C PRO A 275 2.82 32.84 -7.24
N SER A 276 2.27 32.15 -8.24
CA SER A 276 0.92 31.59 -8.21
C SER A 276 0.78 30.50 -7.14
N TYR A 277 1.80 29.65 -6.98
CA TYR A 277 1.80 28.60 -5.96
C TYR A 277 2.11 29.10 -4.54
N ARG A 278 2.82 30.23 -4.41
CA ARG A 278 2.95 30.93 -3.13
C ARG A 278 1.63 31.54 -2.68
N HIS A 279 0.78 31.95 -3.61
CA HIS A 279 -0.60 32.36 -3.32
C HIS A 279 -1.45 31.16 -2.89
N LEU A 280 -1.45 30.07 -3.66
CA LEU A 280 -2.19 28.83 -3.33
C LEU A 280 -1.77 28.24 -1.97
N HIS A 281 -0.50 28.37 -1.58
CA HIS A 281 0.03 27.92 -0.28
C HIS A 281 -0.78 28.43 0.93
N ARG A 282 -1.43 29.60 0.81
CA ARG A 282 -2.26 30.18 1.88
C ARG A 282 -3.53 29.37 2.16
N GLU A 283 -4.03 28.66 1.17
CA GLU A 283 -5.24 27.82 1.25
C GLU A 283 -4.87 26.32 1.29
N LEU A 284 -3.75 25.95 0.69
CA LEU A 284 -3.23 24.58 0.64
C LEU A 284 -1.75 24.56 1.09
N PRO A 285 -1.45 24.27 2.38
CA PRO A 285 -0.10 24.45 2.94
C PRO A 285 1.04 23.74 2.20
N LEU A 286 0.76 22.60 1.55
CA LEU A 286 1.76 21.84 0.78
C LEU A 286 1.75 22.15 -0.74
N ALA A 287 1.13 23.25 -1.17
CA ALA A 287 1.12 23.68 -2.57
C ALA A 287 2.51 24.04 -3.12
N LEU A 288 3.46 24.38 -2.24
CA LEU A 288 4.83 24.72 -2.62
C LEU A 288 5.58 23.57 -3.29
N GLN A 289 5.09 22.32 -3.20
CA GLN A 289 5.67 21.15 -3.87
C GLN A 289 5.28 21.06 -5.36
N ILE A 290 4.15 21.65 -5.75
CA ILE A 290 3.52 21.46 -7.06
C ILE A 290 4.39 21.91 -8.26
N PRO A 291 5.10 23.05 -8.21
CA PRO A 291 5.78 23.58 -9.39
C PRO A 291 6.73 22.59 -10.08
N LEU A 292 7.54 21.85 -9.31
CA LEU A 292 8.41 20.83 -9.87
C LEU A 292 7.63 19.62 -10.37
N LEU A 293 6.60 19.20 -9.64
CA LEU A 293 5.81 17.99 -9.97
C LEU A 293 5.17 18.11 -11.36
N LEU A 294 4.67 19.29 -11.74
CA LEU A 294 4.11 19.57 -13.08
C LEU A 294 5.12 19.34 -14.22
N GLY A 295 6.41 19.37 -13.90
CA GLY A 295 7.51 19.12 -14.83
C GLY A 295 7.97 17.66 -14.90
N VAL A 296 7.35 16.73 -14.17
CA VAL A 296 7.77 15.32 -14.16
C VAL A 296 6.63 14.43 -14.66
N SER A 297 6.92 13.59 -15.64
CA SER A 297 5.93 12.68 -16.22
C SER A 297 5.49 11.60 -15.23
N ARG A 298 4.20 11.22 -15.30
CA ARG A 298 3.62 10.11 -14.53
C ARG A 298 4.48 8.85 -14.70
N HIS A 299 4.73 8.16 -13.58
CA HIS A 299 5.56 6.95 -13.56
C HIS A 299 5.02 5.95 -12.54
N ARG A 300 4.87 4.68 -12.95
CA ARG A 300 4.37 3.58 -12.11
C ARG A 300 5.22 2.30 -12.14
N VAL A 301 6.38 2.31 -12.81
CA VAL A 301 7.24 1.12 -12.93
C VAL A 301 7.70 0.64 -11.55
N PRO A 302 7.83 -0.69 -11.31
CA PRO A 302 8.35 -1.27 -10.07
C PRO A 302 9.72 -0.77 -9.60
N GLU A 303 10.62 -0.41 -10.53
CA GLU A 303 11.93 0.20 -10.24
C GLU A 303 11.82 1.72 -10.36
N GLY A 304 12.44 2.48 -9.46
CA GLY A 304 12.33 3.94 -9.38
C GLY A 304 11.22 4.43 -8.43
N VAL A 305 10.96 5.74 -8.46
CA VAL A 305 9.92 6.37 -7.62
C VAL A 305 8.62 6.51 -8.40
N ARG A 306 7.49 6.38 -7.69
CA ARG A 306 6.17 6.68 -8.24
C ARG A 306 6.05 8.19 -8.46
N VAL A 307 5.49 8.59 -9.60
CA VAL A 307 5.12 9.98 -9.90
C VAL A 307 3.63 10.00 -10.27
N PRO A 308 2.76 10.62 -9.45
CA PRO A 308 1.34 10.80 -9.78
C PRO A 308 1.15 11.70 -11.01
N GLN A 309 -0.01 11.61 -11.66
CA GLN A 309 -0.35 12.54 -12.73
C GLN A 309 -0.68 13.93 -12.15
N SER A 310 -0.15 14.97 -12.76
CA SER A 310 -0.46 16.37 -12.47
C SER A 310 -0.44 17.17 -13.75
N GLY A 311 -1.19 18.26 -13.82
CA GLY A 311 -1.28 19.09 -15.00
C GLY A 311 -2.43 20.09 -14.91
N PHE A 312 -2.95 20.47 -16.07
CA PHE A 312 -4.16 21.28 -16.19
C PHE A 312 -5.28 20.50 -16.87
N LEU A 313 -6.50 20.69 -16.41
CA LEU A 313 -7.75 20.27 -17.02
C LEU A 313 -8.36 21.48 -17.71
N HIS A 314 -8.73 21.34 -18.98
CA HIS A 314 -9.39 22.38 -19.76
C HIS A 314 -10.70 21.88 -20.33
N GLU A 315 -11.81 22.48 -19.89
CA GLU A 315 -13.16 22.27 -20.42
C GLU A 315 -13.55 23.54 -21.20
N PRO A 316 -13.55 23.51 -22.54
CA PRO A 316 -13.66 24.72 -23.36
C PRO A 316 -15.04 25.37 -23.28
N THR A 317 -15.07 26.70 -23.28
CA THR A 317 -16.31 27.50 -23.35
C THR A 317 -16.21 28.57 -24.44
N ALA A 318 -17.31 29.23 -24.78
CA ALA A 318 -17.29 30.37 -25.70
C ALA A 318 -16.38 31.52 -25.21
N ALA A 319 -16.30 31.71 -23.89
CA ALA A 319 -15.43 32.71 -23.27
C ALA A 319 -13.96 32.26 -23.13
N ARG A 320 -13.73 30.94 -23.08
CA ARG A 320 -12.39 30.34 -22.96
C ARG A 320 -12.22 29.14 -23.90
N PRO A 321 -12.06 29.39 -25.22
CA PRO A 321 -11.97 28.31 -26.21
C PRO A 321 -10.64 27.56 -26.16
N ASP A 322 -9.57 28.18 -25.65
CA ASP A 322 -8.23 27.59 -25.55
C ASP A 322 -7.61 27.72 -24.15
N ALA A 323 -6.58 26.90 -23.89
CA ALA A 323 -5.89 26.82 -22.61
C ALA A 323 -4.76 27.87 -22.44
N GLY A 324 -4.53 28.74 -23.42
CA GLY A 324 -3.50 29.78 -23.39
C GLY A 324 -2.09 29.25 -23.04
N HIS A 325 -1.41 29.94 -22.12
CA HIS A 325 -0.04 29.62 -21.68
C HIS A 325 0.12 28.22 -21.05
N HIS A 326 -0.98 27.56 -20.67
CA HIS A 326 -0.96 26.24 -20.04
C HIS A 326 -1.14 25.08 -21.04
N ALA A 327 -1.31 25.35 -22.34
CA ALA A 327 -1.60 24.34 -23.35
C ALA A 327 -0.66 23.11 -23.31
N GLY A 328 0.65 23.31 -23.12
CA GLY A 328 1.63 22.21 -23.03
C GLY A 328 1.48 21.30 -21.78
N HIS A 329 0.78 21.79 -20.76
CA HIS A 329 0.50 21.09 -19.50
C HIS A 329 -0.91 20.53 -19.40
N VAL A 330 -1.76 20.75 -20.42
CA VAL A 330 -3.11 20.21 -20.43
C VAL A 330 -3.06 18.68 -20.52
N ARG A 331 -3.77 18.01 -19.62
CA ARG A 331 -3.89 16.56 -19.50
C ARG A 331 -5.35 16.25 -19.14
N ASN A 332 -6.20 16.27 -20.16
CA ASN A 332 -7.66 16.07 -20.03
C ASN A 332 -8.08 14.60 -19.93
N THR A 333 -7.14 13.66 -20.06
CA THR A 333 -7.41 12.24 -19.99
C THR A 333 -6.65 11.57 -18.85
N PHE A 334 -7.18 10.46 -18.37
CA PHE A 334 -6.53 9.60 -17.39
C PHE A 334 -6.64 8.14 -17.83
N LYS A 335 -5.53 7.42 -17.69
CA LYS A 335 -5.50 5.95 -17.85
C LYS A 335 -5.75 5.30 -16.49
N ARG A 336 -6.92 4.69 -16.34
CA ARG A 336 -7.27 3.81 -15.22
C ARG A 336 -6.73 2.41 -15.48
N THR A 337 -6.23 1.77 -14.45
CA THR A 337 -5.98 0.33 -14.43
C THR A 337 -7.32 -0.36 -14.30
N HIS A 338 -7.76 -1.08 -15.32
CA HIS A 338 -8.95 -1.91 -15.18
C HIS A 338 -8.55 -3.24 -14.53
N ARG A 339 -9.41 -3.80 -13.67
CA ARG A 339 -9.16 -5.12 -13.02
C ARG A 339 -8.87 -6.23 -14.07
N TRP A 340 -9.34 -6.05 -15.32
CA TRP A 340 -9.14 -6.97 -16.45
C TRP A 340 -7.83 -6.81 -17.21
N ASP A 341 -7.04 -5.76 -16.98
CA ASP A 341 -5.78 -5.60 -17.70
C ASP A 341 -4.73 -6.64 -17.29
N LYS A 342 -5.06 -7.51 -16.31
CA LYS A 342 -4.30 -8.73 -15.93
C LYS A 342 -2.83 -8.43 -15.64
N ILE A 343 -2.60 -7.33 -14.94
CA ILE A 343 -1.27 -6.79 -14.69
C ILE A 343 -0.79 -7.22 -13.30
N LEU A 344 0.27 -8.03 -13.23
CA LEU A 344 0.90 -8.44 -11.98
C LEU A 344 1.47 -7.23 -11.22
N ARG A 345 1.63 -7.35 -9.89
CA ARG A 345 2.12 -6.25 -9.03
C ARG A 345 3.52 -5.75 -9.40
N ASP A 346 4.33 -6.60 -10.05
CA ASP A 346 5.70 -6.29 -10.50
C ASP A 346 5.82 -6.03 -12.01
N GLN A 347 4.72 -5.70 -12.68
CA GLN A 347 4.72 -5.26 -14.07
C GLN A 347 4.50 -3.74 -14.19
N ASP A 348 4.98 -3.16 -15.30
CA ASP A 348 4.70 -1.77 -15.64
C ASP A 348 3.29 -1.63 -16.23
N GLU A 349 2.41 -1.02 -15.47
CA GLU A 349 1.02 -0.82 -15.89
C GLU A 349 0.88 0.18 -17.01
N LEU A 350 1.70 1.24 -17.04
CA LEU A 350 1.53 2.30 -18.04
C LEU A 350 1.84 1.79 -19.45
N ALA A 351 2.64 0.74 -19.57
CA ALA A 351 2.95 0.08 -20.83
C ALA A 351 1.83 -0.83 -21.35
N LEU A 352 0.88 -1.25 -20.51
CA LEU A 352 -0.11 -2.28 -20.83
C LEU A 352 -1.54 -1.73 -21.06
N LEU A 353 -1.80 -0.45 -20.75
CA LEU A 353 -3.14 0.15 -20.77
C LEU A 353 -3.49 0.84 -22.10
N GLY A 354 -4.63 0.44 -22.70
CA GLY A 354 -5.11 0.94 -23.99
C GLY A 354 -6.23 1.99 -23.94
N ARG A 355 -6.99 2.12 -22.85
CA ARG A 355 -8.15 3.05 -22.76
C ARG A 355 -7.82 4.31 -21.96
N GLU A 356 -8.08 5.46 -22.56
CA GLU A 356 -8.04 6.77 -21.91
C GLU A 356 -9.46 7.29 -21.69
N GLU A 357 -9.69 7.88 -20.52
CA GLU A 357 -10.99 8.39 -20.14
C GLU A 357 -10.93 9.87 -19.80
N LYS A 358 -12.04 10.58 -20.05
CA LYS A 358 -12.13 12.01 -19.77
C LYS A 358 -11.97 12.25 -18.27
N LEU A 359 -11.04 13.12 -17.89
CA LEU A 359 -10.69 13.36 -16.49
C LEU A 359 -11.90 13.82 -15.66
N LEU A 360 -12.79 14.64 -16.23
CA LEU A 360 -14.05 15.03 -15.58
C LEU A 360 -14.86 13.80 -15.10
N HIS A 361 -14.99 12.78 -15.95
CA HIS A 361 -15.75 11.57 -15.62
C HIS A 361 -15.01 10.72 -14.57
N VAL A 362 -13.69 10.60 -14.73
CA VAL A 362 -12.81 9.88 -13.79
C VAL A 362 -12.88 10.48 -12.39
N LEU A 363 -12.97 11.81 -12.29
CA LEU A 363 -13.01 12.49 -11.00
C LEU A 363 -14.40 12.39 -10.35
N PHE A 364 -15.48 12.64 -11.08
CA PHE A 364 -16.78 12.94 -10.47
C PHE A 364 -17.95 12.03 -10.87
N SER A 365 -17.89 11.31 -11.99
CA SER A 365 -19.09 10.64 -12.50
C SER A 365 -19.43 9.38 -11.72
N THR A 366 -20.64 9.32 -11.16
CA THR A 366 -21.22 8.10 -10.56
C THR A 366 -22.18 7.37 -11.49
N LEU A 367 -22.26 7.78 -12.76
CA LEU A 367 -23.17 7.20 -13.74
C LEU A 367 -22.76 5.75 -14.05
N PRO A 368 -23.73 4.81 -14.17
CA PRO A 368 -23.44 3.39 -14.41
C PRO A 368 -22.50 3.11 -15.59
N ASN A 369 -22.57 3.92 -16.65
CA ASN A 369 -21.76 3.73 -17.86
C ASN A 369 -20.31 4.22 -17.70
N ASP A 370 -20.07 5.22 -16.85
CA ASP A 370 -18.74 5.78 -16.60
C ASP A 370 -17.97 4.96 -15.53
N LEU A 371 -18.69 4.27 -14.66
CA LEU A 371 -18.14 3.37 -13.65
C LEU A 371 -17.92 1.94 -14.16
N GLY A 372 -18.60 1.57 -15.25
CA GLY A 372 -18.54 0.21 -15.74
C GLY A 372 -19.03 -0.79 -14.67
N LEU A 373 -18.29 -1.90 -14.53
CA LEU A 373 -18.57 -2.88 -13.49
C LEU A 373 -17.84 -2.61 -12.17
N TYR A 374 -16.63 -2.03 -12.23
CA TYR A 374 -15.68 -2.01 -11.10
C TYR A 374 -14.92 -0.68 -10.90
N ASP A 375 -15.17 0.37 -11.68
CA ASP A 375 -14.51 1.68 -11.47
C ASP A 375 -15.25 2.55 -10.46
N LYS A 376 -14.53 3.51 -9.85
CA LYS A 376 -15.08 4.53 -8.94
C LYS A 376 -14.60 5.95 -9.27
N PRO A 377 -15.32 6.99 -8.83
CA PRO A 377 -14.85 8.37 -8.95
C PRO A 377 -13.62 8.60 -8.07
N MET A 378 -12.67 9.37 -8.59
CA MET A 378 -11.37 9.61 -7.94
C MET A 378 -11.23 11.00 -7.32
N ALA A 379 -12.31 11.78 -7.17
CA ALA A 379 -12.25 13.15 -6.64
C ALA A 379 -11.63 13.27 -5.23
N ARG A 380 -11.72 12.23 -4.39
CA ARG A 380 -11.01 12.18 -3.09
C ARG A 380 -9.48 12.07 -3.24
N ASN A 381 -8.98 11.63 -4.39
CA ASN A 381 -7.55 11.45 -4.69
C ASN A 381 -6.98 12.62 -5.52
N VAL A 382 -7.64 13.78 -5.57
CA VAL A 382 -7.18 14.93 -6.35
C VAL A 382 -7.21 16.21 -5.51
N GLN A 383 -6.26 17.11 -5.79
CA GLN A 383 -6.34 18.50 -5.38
C GLN A 383 -6.53 19.35 -6.64
N LEU A 384 -7.53 20.22 -6.63
CA LEU A 384 -7.92 21.07 -7.76
C LEU A 384 -7.83 22.55 -7.38
N TRP A 385 -7.40 23.37 -8.32
CA TRP A 385 -7.40 24.83 -8.18
C TRP A 385 -7.83 25.49 -9.49
N THR A 386 -8.33 26.71 -9.36
CA THR A 386 -8.71 27.57 -10.49
C THR A 386 -7.49 28.12 -11.24
N GLU A 387 -7.69 28.69 -12.42
CA GLU A 387 -6.63 29.36 -13.20
C GLU A 387 -5.90 30.45 -12.40
N ASP A 388 -6.60 31.19 -11.53
CA ASP A 388 -6.03 32.21 -10.63
C ASP A 388 -5.45 31.63 -9.32
N HIS A 389 -5.28 30.31 -9.26
CA HIS A 389 -4.63 29.58 -8.15
C HIS A 389 -5.35 29.73 -6.81
N ARG A 390 -6.69 29.69 -6.83
CA ARG A 390 -7.54 29.49 -5.64
C ARG A 390 -7.88 28.03 -5.47
N LEU A 391 -7.91 27.56 -4.22
CA LEU A 391 -8.25 26.16 -3.96
C LEU A 391 -9.72 25.92 -4.35
N LEU A 392 -9.94 24.95 -5.24
CA LEU A 392 -11.28 24.51 -5.63
C LEU A 392 -11.69 23.25 -4.85
N LEU A 393 -10.76 22.32 -4.68
CA LEU A 393 -10.99 21.06 -3.98
C LEU A 393 -9.70 20.56 -3.33
N ASP A 394 -9.75 20.26 -2.04
CA ASP A 394 -8.77 19.41 -1.35
C ASP A 394 -9.37 18.03 -1.11
N GLY A 395 -9.33 17.16 -2.12
CA GLY A 395 -10.04 15.88 -2.15
C GLY A 395 -9.90 15.04 -0.87
N PRO A 396 -8.68 14.82 -0.34
CA PRO A 396 -8.47 14.03 0.88
C PRO A 396 -9.24 14.54 2.11
N ASN A 397 -9.55 15.84 2.17
CA ASN A 397 -10.22 16.48 3.30
C ASN A 397 -11.61 17.05 2.90
N ALA A 398 -12.11 16.72 1.70
CA ALA A 398 -13.32 17.33 1.16
C ALA A 398 -14.60 16.72 1.75
N THR A 399 -15.57 17.56 2.03
CA THR A 399 -16.96 17.15 2.33
C THR A 399 -17.72 16.79 1.04
N PRO A 400 -18.81 16.02 1.12
CA PRO A 400 -19.71 15.76 -0.01
C PRO A 400 -20.17 17.05 -0.72
N GLU A 401 -20.48 18.10 0.04
CA GLU A 401 -20.90 19.40 -0.50
C GLU A 401 -19.79 20.06 -1.34
N GLN A 402 -18.55 19.97 -0.87
CA GLN A 402 -17.38 20.49 -1.59
C GLN A 402 -17.10 19.71 -2.87
N LEU A 403 -17.26 18.37 -2.85
CA LEU A 403 -17.12 17.53 -4.04
C LEU A 403 -18.16 17.91 -5.11
N HIS A 404 -19.42 18.04 -4.73
CA HIS A 404 -20.48 18.46 -5.64
C HIS A 404 -20.30 19.90 -6.16
N ALA A 405 -19.81 20.81 -5.32
CA ALA A 405 -19.51 22.18 -5.74
C ALA A 405 -18.38 22.21 -6.78
N ALA A 406 -17.29 21.49 -6.51
CA ALA A 406 -16.16 21.37 -7.45
C ALA A 406 -16.59 20.75 -8.78
N MET A 407 -17.40 19.68 -8.74
CA MET A 407 -17.97 19.07 -9.94
C MET A 407 -18.70 20.09 -10.82
N ARG A 408 -19.68 20.81 -10.25
CA ARG A 408 -20.45 21.83 -10.98
C ARG A 408 -19.57 22.93 -11.57
N THR A 409 -18.53 23.35 -10.84
CA THR A 409 -17.60 24.36 -11.32
C THR A 409 -16.79 23.87 -12.51
N VAL A 410 -16.30 22.62 -12.48
CA VAL A 410 -15.53 22.05 -13.59
C VAL A 410 -16.45 21.80 -14.81
N GLU A 411 -17.66 21.30 -14.59
CA GLU A 411 -18.67 21.08 -15.66
C GLU A 411 -19.07 22.37 -16.38
N ALA A 412 -19.11 23.49 -15.65
CA ALA A 412 -19.41 24.81 -16.25
C ALA A 412 -18.32 25.29 -17.22
N GLY A 413 -17.15 24.65 -17.21
CA GLY A 413 -16.04 24.93 -18.12
C GLY A 413 -15.02 25.93 -17.56
N GLY A 414 -13.81 25.90 -18.12
CA GLY A 414 -12.68 26.71 -17.68
C GLY A 414 -11.36 25.94 -17.69
N LEU A 415 -10.35 26.57 -17.11
CA LEU A 415 -9.02 25.98 -16.93
C LEU A 415 -8.76 25.77 -15.44
N PHE A 416 -8.39 24.54 -15.08
CA PHE A 416 -8.19 24.12 -13.69
C PHE A 416 -6.85 23.41 -13.56
N GLY A 417 -6.02 23.81 -12.60
CA GLY A 417 -4.83 23.03 -12.27
C GLY A 417 -5.20 21.86 -11.36
N TYR A 418 -4.46 20.75 -11.49
CA TYR A 418 -4.68 19.59 -10.65
C TYR A 418 -3.40 18.81 -10.35
N ARG A 419 -3.41 18.10 -9.22
CA ARG A 419 -2.55 16.94 -8.97
C ARG A 419 -3.34 15.79 -8.39
N PHE A 420 -3.10 14.58 -8.86
CA PHE A 420 -3.49 13.40 -8.10
C PHE A 420 -2.66 13.35 -6.82
N HIS A 421 -3.35 13.28 -5.69
CA HIS A 421 -2.78 13.28 -4.36
C HIS A 421 -3.17 11.98 -3.64
N TYR A 422 -2.19 11.11 -3.47
CA TYR A 422 -2.31 9.95 -2.60
C TYR A 422 -1.74 10.33 -1.23
N PRO A 423 -2.40 10.01 -0.10
CA PRO A 423 -1.94 10.44 1.21
C PRO A 423 -0.53 9.94 1.54
N ALA A 424 0.26 10.80 2.19
CA ALA A 424 1.61 10.49 2.64
C ALA A 424 1.59 9.43 3.77
N MET A 425 2.72 8.75 3.99
CA MET A 425 2.84 7.74 5.04
C MET A 425 2.62 8.38 6.41
N ARG A 426 1.94 7.66 7.30
CA ARG A 426 1.59 8.16 8.62
C ARG A 426 2.28 7.37 9.74
N VAL A 427 2.77 8.11 10.73
CA VAL A 427 3.11 7.61 12.06
C VAL A 427 2.16 8.29 13.05
N GLY A 428 1.28 7.51 13.68
CA GLY A 428 0.18 8.08 14.47
C GLY A 428 -0.73 8.97 13.61
N ARG A 429 -0.83 10.25 13.96
CA ARG A 429 -1.60 11.29 13.23
C ARG A 429 -0.73 12.13 12.29
N HIS A 430 0.58 11.85 12.21
CA HIS A 430 1.51 12.70 11.47
C HIS A 430 1.87 12.12 10.10
N GLU A 431 1.75 12.93 9.06
CA GLU A 431 2.27 12.64 7.72
C GLU A 431 3.75 12.97 7.67
N VAL A 432 4.55 12.07 7.08
CA VAL A 432 6.01 12.16 7.05
C VAL A 432 6.51 12.35 5.62
N TYR A 433 7.30 13.40 5.40
CA TYR A 433 7.93 13.72 4.13
C TYR A 433 9.44 13.68 4.29
N TRP A 434 10.14 13.03 3.36
CA TRP A 434 11.59 13.04 3.24
C TRP A 434 12.01 14.08 2.22
N HIS A 435 12.76 15.09 2.68
CA HIS A 435 13.41 16.10 1.86
C HIS A 435 14.79 15.62 1.43
N ARG A 436 14.85 14.95 0.28
CA ARG A 436 16.09 14.36 -0.25
C ARG A 436 16.66 15.22 -1.39
N PRO A 437 17.87 15.79 -1.25
CA PRO A 437 18.56 16.49 -2.31
C PRO A 437 18.78 15.63 -3.57
N LEU A 438 18.32 16.12 -4.71
CA LEU A 438 18.77 15.71 -6.03
C LEU A 438 19.97 16.59 -6.43
N VAL A 439 21.15 15.99 -6.48
CA VAL A 439 22.36 16.63 -6.96
C VAL A 439 22.69 16.11 -8.34
N ALA A 440 22.64 16.99 -9.34
CA ALA A 440 22.78 16.63 -10.73
C ALA A 440 23.35 17.78 -11.56
N TYR A 441 23.90 17.49 -12.73
CA TYR A 441 24.51 18.47 -13.63
C TYR A 441 24.53 17.96 -15.07
N ARG A 442 24.78 18.86 -16.04
CA ARG A 442 25.09 18.53 -17.43
C ARG A 442 26.59 18.28 -17.57
N ASP A 443 26.97 17.13 -18.09
CA ASP A 443 28.36 16.86 -18.42
C ASP A 443 28.87 17.72 -19.59
N LYS A 444 30.12 17.51 -20.00
CA LYS A 444 30.72 18.25 -21.13
C LYS A 444 30.01 18.00 -22.46
N ALA A 445 29.34 16.86 -22.62
CA ALA A 445 28.53 16.52 -23.80
C ALA A 445 27.10 17.05 -23.69
N GLY A 446 26.74 17.69 -22.57
CA GLY A 446 25.41 18.22 -22.30
C GLY A 446 24.42 17.19 -21.76
N ALA A 447 24.86 15.96 -21.47
CA ALA A 447 24.03 14.88 -20.95
C ALA A 447 23.79 15.02 -19.44
N PRO A 448 22.59 14.66 -18.94
CA PRO A 448 22.28 14.75 -17.52
C PRO A 448 22.98 13.65 -16.71
N VAL A 449 23.71 14.06 -15.67
CA VAL A 449 24.40 13.19 -14.71
C VAL A 449 23.85 13.46 -13.31
N VAL A 450 23.56 12.40 -12.56
CA VAL A 450 23.12 12.46 -11.15
C VAL A 450 24.24 11.93 -10.26
N LEU A 451 24.59 12.65 -9.21
CA LEU A 451 25.57 12.22 -8.21
C LEU A 451 24.89 11.31 -7.17
N PRO A 452 25.31 10.04 -7.05
CA PRO A 452 24.59 9.04 -6.25
C PRO A 452 24.82 9.16 -4.74
N ASP A 453 25.82 9.92 -4.31
CA ASP A 453 26.32 10.06 -2.94
C ASP A 453 26.08 11.47 -2.37
N ALA A 454 25.01 12.13 -2.83
CA ALA A 454 24.54 13.39 -2.27
C ALA A 454 24.13 13.25 -0.78
N PRO A 455 24.17 14.34 0.01
CA PRO A 455 23.61 14.34 1.36
C PRO A 455 22.20 13.78 1.39
N THR A 456 21.90 12.95 2.39
CA THR A 456 20.64 12.24 2.46
C THR A 456 19.45 13.15 2.81
N GLY A 457 19.69 14.40 3.23
CA GLY A 457 18.65 15.32 3.65
C GLY A 457 18.05 14.95 5.01
N TYR A 458 16.79 15.31 5.23
CA TYR A 458 16.08 15.08 6.49
C TYR A 458 14.58 14.86 6.26
N LEU A 459 13.86 14.38 7.27
CA LEU A 459 12.43 14.18 7.23
C LEU A 459 11.71 15.19 8.12
N THR A 460 10.53 15.59 7.69
CA THR A 460 9.58 16.37 8.48
C THR A 460 8.29 15.59 8.68
N ALA A 461 7.75 15.64 9.89
CA ALA A 461 6.41 15.14 10.17
C ALA A 461 5.47 16.27 10.60
N TYR A 462 4.27 16.30 10.01
CA TYR A 462 3.22 17.29 10.27
C TYR A 462 1.94 16.61 10.73
N ASP A 463 1.12 17.29 11.55
CA ASP A 463 -0.26 16.82 11.76
C ASP A 463 -1.00 16.74 10.41
N ALA A 464 -1.56 15.58 10.10
CA ALA A 464 -2.18 15.32 8.81
C ALA A 464 -3.42 16.19 8.54
N GLY A 465 -4.18 16.56 9.58
CA GLY A 465 -5.38 17.38 9.43
C GLY A 465 -5.09 18.87 9.33
N ALA A 466 -3.90 19.30 9.73
CA ALA A 466 -3.48 20.70 9.67
C ALA A 466 -1.96 20.80 9.49
N PRO A 467 -1.44 20.54 8.27
CA PRO A 467 -0.01 20.55 8.03
C PRO A 467 0.58 21.95 8.23
N ARG A 468 1.64 22.03 9.03
CA ARG A 468 2.33 23.28 9.42
C ARG A 468 3.82 23.19 9.11
N PRO A 469 4.27 23.65 7.93
CA PRO A 469 5.68 23.63 7.54
C PRO A 469 6.63 24.30 8.55
N ASP A 470 6.16 25.29 9.29
CA ASP A 470 6.90 26.01 10.33
C ASP A 470 7.08 25.22 11.65
N ARG A 471 6.31 24.14 11.86
CA ARG A 471 6.25 23.39 13.14
C ARG A 471 6.47 21.88 12.98
N ALA A 472 7.32 21.49 12.04
CA ALA A 472 7.66 20.09 11.80
C ALA A 472 8.31 19.42 13.02
N VAL A 473 8.02 18.12 13.21
CA VAL A 473 8.95 17.22 13.90
C VAL A 473 10.03 16.80 12.91
N GLU A 474 11.29 17.01 13.25
CA GLU A 474 12.43 16.70 12.38
C GLU A 474 13.04 15.33 12.74
N LEU A 475 13.33 14.52 11.72
CA LEU A 475 14.04 13.24 11.80
C LEU A 475 15.10 13.16 10.69
N TRP A 476 16.03 12.22 10.78
CA TRP A 476 17.09 12.03 9.79
C TRP A 476 17.19 10.58 9.34
N PRO A 477 17.41 10.33 8.04
CA PRO A 477 17.51 8.98 7.53
C PRO A 477 18.75 8.25 8.06
N ARG A 478 18.64 6.93 8.17
CA ARG A 478 19.73 5.98 8.42
C ARG A 478 19.61 4.89 7.35
N VAL A 479 20.37 5.05 6.27
CA VAL A 479 20.43 4.02 5.24
C VAL A 479 21.13 2.80 5.83
N ARG A 480 20.47 1.64 5.75
CA ARG A 480 21.03 0.39 6.26
C ARG A 480 22.07 -0.18 5.29
N HIS A 481 22.96 -1.02 5.81
CA HIS A 481 24.06 -1.63 5.05
C HIS A 481 24.27 -3.10 5.43
N ARG A 482 23.20 -3.90 5.51
CA ARG A 482 23.28 -5.33 5.84
C ARG A 482 24.03 -6.08 4.73
N PRO A 483 25.10 -6.85 5.05
CA PRO A 483 25.94 -7.49 4.04
C PRO A 483 25.18 -8.37 3.05
N VAL A 484 24.24 -9.18 3.54
CA VAL A 484 23.44 -10.09 2.69
C VAL A 484 22.55 -9.32 1.70
N ALA A 485 21.96 -8.20 2.13
CA ALA A 485 21.14 -7.37 1.27
C ALA A 485 21.98 -6.70 0.17
N LEU A 486 23.14 -6.14 0.54
CA LEU A 486 24.06 -5.52 -0.42
C LEU A 486 24.64 -6.54 -1.42
N ALA A 487 24.99 -7.74 -0.97
CA ALA A 487 25.45 -8.82 -1.84
C ALA A 487 24.37 -9.24 -2.85
N ALA A 488 23.10 -9.32 -2.42
CA ALA A 488 21.99 -9.62 -3.31
C ALA A 488 21.76 -8.50 -4.35
N LEU A 489 21.83 -7.24 -3.93
CA LEU A 489 21.72 -6.08 -4.81
C LEU A 489 22.87 -5.99 -5.82
N ALA A 490 24.09 -6.36 -5.43
CA ALA A 490 25.24 -6.40 -6.33
C ALA A 490 25.08 -7.44 -7.46
N CYS A 491 24.25 -8.47 -7.25
CA CYS A 491 23.91 -9.46 -8.28
C CYS A 491 22.80 -8.99 -9.22
N HIS A 492 22.13 -7.87 -8.92
CA HIS A 492 21.05 -7.33 -9.73
C HIS A 492 21.57 -6.38 -10.81
N LYS A 493 20.98 -6.43 -12.01
CA LYS A 493 21.26 -5.49 -13.11
C LYS A 493 20.11 -4.46 -13.21
N PRO A 494 20.32 -3.21 -12.74
CA PRO A 494 19.30 -2.15 -12.80
C PRO A 494 18.87 -1.82 -14.24
N GLY A 495 17.67 -1.27 -14.41
CA GLY A 495 17.25 -0.63 -15.66
C GLY A 495 16.94 -1.57 -16.84
N SER A 496 16.81 -2.87 -16.61
CA SER A 496 16.46 -3.84 -17.66
C SER A 496 14.98 -3.84 -18.06
N GLY A 497 14.13 -3.10 -17.34
CA GLY A 497 12.66 -3.10 -17.50
C GLY A 497 11.99 -4.43 -17.13
N LYS A 498 12.75 -5.42 -16.64
CA LYS A 498 12.25 -6.74 -16.25
C LYS A 498 11.90 -6.76 -14.75
N PRO A 499 10.94 -7.60 -14.33
CA PRO A 499 10.63 -7.82 -12.92
C PRO A 499 11.87 -8.18 -12.10
N THR A 500 11.82 -7.89 -10.80
CA THR A 500 12.89 -8.30 -9.88
C THR A 500 13.18 -9.80 -10.00
N GLY A 501 14.45 -10.15 -10.24
CA GLY A 501 14.87 -11.53 -10.42
C GLY A 501 14.52 -12.41 -9.21
N PRO A 502 14.25 -13.71 -9.41
CA PRO A 502 13.78 -14.62 -8.36
C PRO A 502 14.75 -14.73 -7.18
N VAL A 503 16.07 -14.61 -7.42
CA VAL A 503 17.09 -14.61 -6.36
C VAL A 503 16.98 -13.39 -5.45
N LEU A 504 16.93 -12.17 -6.01
CA LEU A 504 16.81 -10.93 -5.22
C LEU A 504 15.53 -10.92 -4.40
N ARG A 505 14.42 -11.38 -5.01
CA ARG A 505 13.12 -11.50 -4.35
C ARG A 505 13.15 -12.52 -3.22
N GLY A 506 13.74 -13.69 -3.44
CA GLY A 506 13.88 -14.75 -2.44
C GLY A 506 14.68 -14.29 -1.22
N VAL A 507 15.84 -13.66 -1.43
CA VAL A 507 16.67 -13.12 -0.34
C VAL A 507 15.94 -12.02 0.43
N ARG A 508 15.25 -11.11 -0.26
CA ARG A 508 14.46 -10.06 0.39
C ARG A 508 13.39 -10.65 1.31
N LYS A 509 12.68 -11.69 0.87
CA LYS A 509 11.69 -12.41 1.69
C LYS A 509 12.31 -13.06 2.93
N LEU A 510 13.46 -13.74 2.77
CA LEU A 510 14.16 -14.37 3.90
C LEU A 510 14.63 -13.34 4.94
N LEU A 511 15.14 -12.19 4.49
CA LEU A 511 15.57 -11.10 5.37
C LEU A 511 14.40 -10.49 6.15
N ASP A 512 13.30 -10.18 5.46
CA ASP A 512 12.08 -9.62 6.07
C ASP A 512 11.47 -10.60 7.09
N ALA A 513 11.36 -11.89 6.74
CA ALA A 513 10.89 -12.93 7.65
C ALA A 513 11.81 -13.10 8.87
N CYS A 514 13.13 -13.15 8.67
CA CYS A 514 14.10 -13.26 9.76
C CYS A 514 13.99 -12.07 10.74
N ALA A 515 13.83 -10.85 10.23
CA ALA A 515 13.60 -9.66 11.06
C ALA A 515 12.32 -9.79 11.92
N ARG A 516 11.22 -10.29 11.33
CA ARG A 516 9.95 -10.55 12.05
C ARG A 516 10.08 -11.63 13.12
N CYS A 517 11.02 -12.55 12.96
CA CYS A 517 11.36 -13.58 13.96
C CYS A 517 12.38 -13.11 15.01
N GLY A 518 12.71 -11.81 15.05
CA GLY A 518 13.67 -11.22 15.98
C GLY A 518 15.14 -11.49 15.60
N GLY A 519 15.42 -11.64 14.31
CA GLY A 519 16.77 -11.93 13.78
C GLY A 519 17.20 -13.40 13.92
N ARG A 520 16.30 -14.30 14.32
CA ARG A 520 16.59 -15.74 14.46
C ARG A 520 16.53 -16.44 13.09
N PRO A 521 17.39 -17.42 12.83
CA PRO A 521 17.31 -18.25 11.62
C PRO A 521 15.92 -18.89 11.48
N LEU A 522 15.41 -18.89 10.26
CA LEU A 522 14.08 -19.41 9.91
C LEU A 522 14.08 -20.94 9.87
N PRO A 523 13.04 -21.62 10.38
CA PRO A 523 12.85 -23.03 10.09
C PRO A 523 12.89 -23.31 8.59
N ARG A 524 13.44 -24.46 8.18
CA ARG A 524 13.64 -24.83 6.78
C ARG A 524 12.30 -24.95 6.05
N ALA A 525 11.27 -25.48 6.70
CA ALA A 525 9.92 -25.53 6.17
C ALA A 525 9.37 -24.11 5.87
N VAL A 526 9.60 -23.15 6.78
CA VAL A 526 9.19 -21.74 6.60
C VAL A 526 9.97 -21.11 5.45
N ALA A 527 11.29 -21.28 5.40
CA ALA A 527 12.13 -20.78 4.32
C ALA A 527 11.71 -21.33 2.95
N ARG A 528 11.42 -22.64 2.86
CA ARG A 528 10.92 -23.28 1.63
C ARG A 528 9.58 -22.70 1.20
N ALA A 529 8.63 -22.52 2.13
CA ALA A 529 7.30 -21.99 1.84
C ALA A 529 7.35 -20.51 1.40
N LEU A 530 8.23 -19.70 2.00
CA LEU A 530 8.47 -18.30 1.61
C LEU A 530 9.04 -18.16 0.21
N LEU A 531 10.03 -19.01 -0.11
CA LEU A 531 10.70 -19.00 -1.40
C LEU A 531 9.80 -19.52 -2.53
N ALA A 532 8.67 -20.17 -2.19
CA ALA A 532 7.74 -20.79 -3.13
C ALA A 532 8.47 -21.71 -4.12
N ILE A 533 9.34 -22.55 -3.58
CA ILE A 533 10.16 -23.47 -4.38
C ILE A 533 9.25 -24.55 -4.97
N GLY A 534 9.28 -24.71 -6.30
CA GLY A 534 8.45 -25.68 -7.01
C GLY A 534 8.62 -27.12 -6.51
N HIS A 535 7.60 -27.96 -6.73
CA HIS A 535 7.53 -29.33 -6.19
C HIS A 535 8.76 -30.20 -6.48
N HIS A 536 9.42 -30.00 -7.62
CA HIS A 536 10.59 -30.78 -8.05
C HIS A 536 11.94 -30.20 -7.59
N GLN A 537 11.95 -28.98 -7.06
CA GLN A 537 13.17 -28.33 -6.58
C GLN A 537 13.25 -28.43 -5.05
N THR A 538 14.43 -28.75 -4.53
CA THR A 538 14.69 -28.78 -3.07
C THR A 538 15.17 -27.42 -2.58
N LEU A 539 15.07 -27.18 -1.26
CA LEU A 539 15.67 -25.98 -0.66
C LEU A 539 17.18 -25.92 -0.91
N GLU A 540 17.87 -27.07 -0.86
CA GLU A 540 19.31 -27.11 -1.13
C GLU A 540 19.66 -26.81 -2.58
N SER A 541 18.91 -27.36 -3.54
CA SER A 541 19.11 -27.03 -4.96
C SER A 541 18.95 -25.52 -5.22
N TRP A 542 18.05 -24.83 -4.51
CA TRP A 542 17.92 -23.38 -4.61
C TRP A 542 19.12 -22.65 -4.00
N LEU A 543 19.58 -23.09 -2.82
CA LEU A 543 20.73 -22.49 -2.13
C LEU A 543 22.06 -22.72 -2.88
N ASP A 544 22.24 -23.88 -3.48
CA ASP A 544 23.42 -24.23 -4.28
C ASP A 544 23.47 -23.47 -5.62
N ALA A 545 22.33 -22.99 -6.11
CA ALA A 545 22.24 -22.17 -7.31
C ALA A 545 22.53 -20.67 -7.06
N LEU A 546 22.77 -20.26 -5.80
CA LEU A 546 23.08 -18.87 -5.48
C LEU A 546 24.52 -18.51 -5.84
N PRO A 547 24.79 -17.24 -6.22
CA PRO A 547 26.15 -16.74 -6.38
C PRO A 547 27.00 -16.95 -5.12
N GLU A 548 28.28 -17.28 -5.30
CA GLU A 548 29.22 -17.62 -4.22
C GLU A 548 29.29 -16.55 -3.12
N GLN A 549 29.21 -15.27 -3.49
CA GLN A 549 29.27 -14.14 -2.56
C GLN A 549 28.00 -13.97 -1.72
N LEU A 550 26.89 -14.59 -2.13
CA LEU A 550 25.57 -14.46 -1.50
C LEU A 550 25.18 -15.72 -0.71
N ALA A 551 25.60 -16.90 -1.18
CA ALA A 551 25.17 -18.19 -0.64
C ALA A 551 25.41 -18.34 0.88
N PRO A 552 26.59 -18.00 1.45
CA PRO A 552 26.82 -18.13 2.89
C PRO A 552 25.86 -17.27 3.73
N GLY A 553 25.62 -16.03 3.27
CA GLY A 553 24.72 -15.09 3.93
C GLY A 553 23.27 -15.56 3.89
N ALA A 554 22.81 -16.09 2.75
CA ALA A 554 21.47 -16.64 2.63
C ALA A 554 21.28 -17.91 3.48
N ARG A 555 22.29 -18.80 3.53
CA ARG A 555 22.27 -20.01 4.37
C ARG A 555 22.19 -19.66 5.86
N ALA A 556 22.87 -18.62 6.31
CA ALA A 556 22.83 -18.17 7.71
C ALA A 556 21.45 -17.66 8.17
N LEU A 557 20.56 -17.30 7.24
CA LEU A 557 19.17 -16.92 7.55
C LEU A 557 18.26 -18.13 7.81
N ILE A 558 18.74 -19.35 7.58
CA ILE A 558 17.95 -20.59 7.65
C ILE A 558 18.57 -21.50 8.70
N ALA A 559 17.71 -22.11 9.53
CA ALA A 559 18.11 -23.09 10.52
C ALA A 559 18.70 -24.35 9.85
N PRO A 560 19.67 -25.02 10.50
CA PRO A 560 20.30 -26.22 9.92
C PRO A 560 19.32 -27.40 9.80
N GLU A 561 18.35 -27.50 10.70
CA GLU A 561 17.34 -28.56 10.74
C GLU A 561 16.00 -28.03 11.26
N ASP A 562 14.91 -28.71 10.89
CA ASP A 562 13.58 -28.44 11.44
C ASP A 562 13.33 -29.32 12.68
N PRO A 563 12.63 -28.80 13.71
CA PRO A 563 12.15 -29.65 14.78
C PRO A 563 11.16 -30.69 14.23
N PRO A 564 11.19 -31.94 14.72
CA PRO A 564 10.23 -32.95 14.29
C PRO A 564 8.81 -32.56 14.68
N LEU A 565 7.83 -32.90 13.83
CA LEU A 565 6.42 -32.70 14.15
C LEU A 565 6.03 -33.49 15.41
N PRO A 566 5.27 -32.88 16.33
CA PRO A 566 4.92 -33.52 17.60
C PRO A 566 4.09 -34.78 17.39
N ARG A 567 4.36 -35.83 18.17
CA ARG A 567 3.65 -37.12 18.17
C ARG A 567 3.43 -37.61 19.60
N ARG A 568 2.20 -38.00 19.94
CA ARG A 568 1.92 -38.73 21.19
C ARG A 568 2.32 -40.19 21.09
N GLY A 569 3.30 -40.60 21.90
CA GLY A 569 3.71 -41.99 22.05
C GLY A 569 4.16 -42.60 20.72
N ARG A 570 3.56 -43.73 20.33
CA ARG A 570 3.87 -44.45 19.08
C ARG A 570 2.86 -44.16 17.96
N ALA A 571 2.17 -43.01 17.99
CA ALA A 571 1.21 -42.64 16.95
C ALA A 571 1.89 -42.55 15.56
N LYS A 572 1.24 -43.12 14.55
CA LYS A 572 1.73 -43.08 13.16
C LYS A 572 1.62 -41.68 12.53
N VAL A 573 0.61 -40.91 12.93
CA VAL A 573 0.37 -39.54 12.46
C VAL A 573 0.78 -38.52 13.53
N PRO A 574 1.24 -37.31 13.14
CA PRO A 574 1.49 -36.22 14.09
C PRO A 574 0.23 -35.79 14.85
N ASP A 575 0.45 -35.12 15.98
CA ASP A 575 -0.62 -34.62 16.85
C ASP A 575 -1.36 -33.46 16.18
N SER A 576 -2.69 -33.55 16.22
CA SER A 576 -3.64 -32.54 15.73
C SER A 576 -4.82 -32.40 16.69
N LEU A 577 -5.44 -31.23 16.69
CA LEU A 577 -6.59 -30.92 17.54
C LEU A 577 -7.91 -31.31 16.85
N THR A 578 -7.97 -31.15 15.53
CA THR A 578 -9.23 -31.18 14.76
C THR A 578 -9.26 -32.23 13.66
N TYR A 579 -8.12 -32.71 13.15
CA TYR A 579 -8.09 -33.62 11.99
C TYR A 579 -8.82 -34.95 12.19
N ARG A 580 -8.99 -35.42 13.43
CA ARG A 580 -9.85 -36.58 13.71
C ARG A 580 -11.34 -36.37 13.34
N ARG A 581 -11.77 -35.11 13.18
CA ARG A 581 -13.13 -34.72 12.78
C ARG A 581 -13.19 -34.29 11.32
N THR A 582 -12.12 -33.67 10.80
CA THR A 582 -12.11 -33.04 9.48
C THR A 582 -11.52 -33.94 8.38
N ALA A 583 -10.59 -34.84 8.69
CA ALA A 583 -10.06 -35.84 7.76
C ALA A 583 -11.01 -37.06 7.66
N THR A 584 -12.29 -36.82 7.34
CA THR A 584 -13.31 -37.87 7.27
C THR A 584 -14.27 -37.65 6.10
N ARG A 585 -14.76 -38.74 5.51
CA ARG A 585 -15.74 -38.65 4.42
C ARG A 585 -17.03 -37.90 4.81
N PRO A 586 -17.61 -38.08 6.02
CA PRO A 586 -18.76 -37.28 6.45
C PRO A 586 -18.49 -35.78 6.51
N PHE A 587 -17.26 -35.36 6.78
CA PHE A 587 -16.88 -33.94 6.73
C PHE A 587 -16.91 -33.40 5.29
N GLU A 588 -16.27 -34.10 4.35
CA GLU A 588 -16.28 -33.76 2.91
C GLU A 588 -17.70 -33.65 2.37
N VAL A 589 -18.56 -34.64 2.63
CA VAL A 589 -19.95 -34.63 2.14
C VAL A 589 -20.75 -33.47 2.72
N ARG A 590 -20.53 -33.11 3.99
CA ARG A 590 -21.19 -31.95 4.59
C ARG A 590 -20.68 -30.65 3.99
N TYR A 591 -19.38 -30.53 3.75
CA TYR A 591 -18.77 -29.36 3.12
C TYR A 591 -19.41 -29.10 1.75
N TRP A 592 -19.40 -30.12 0.88
CA TRP A 592 -20.06 -30.06 -0.43
C TRP A 592 -21.52 -29.61 -0.34
N LYS A 593 -22.30 -30.21 0.58
CA LYS A 593 -23.73 -29.90 0.73
C LYS A 593 -23.99 -28.49 1.23
N GLN A 594 -23.11 -27.94 2.08
CA GLN A 594 -23.27 -26.56 2.55
C GLN A 594 -22.99 -25.58 1.41
N ILE A 595 -21.91 -25.77 0.65
CA ILE A 595 -21.63 -24.91 -0.51
C ILE A 595 -22.82 -24.94 -1.47
N ALA A 596 -23.29 -26.14 -1.84
CA ALA A 596 -24.43 -26.30 -2.74
C ALA A 596 -25.70 -25.60 -2.21
N ALA A 597 -25.99 -25.69 -0.91
CA ALA A 597 -27.16 -25.05 -0.33
C ALA A 597 -27.10 -23.51 -0.38
N LEU A 598 -25.90 -22.94 -0.27
CA LEU A 598 -25.69 -21.50 -0.31
C LEU A 598 -25.60 -20.96 -1.76
N SER A 599 -25.01 -21.73 -2.68
CA SER A 599 -24.75 -21.30 -4.06
C SER A 599 -25.85 -21.66 -5.05
N GLU A 600 -26.50 -22.82 -4.92
CA GLU A 600 -27.58 -23.30 -5.80
C GLU A 600 -28.97 -23.23 -5.13
N GLY A 601 -29.01 -22.72 -3.89
CA GLY A 601 -30.24 -22.55 -3.13
C GLY A 601 -31.08 -21.34 -3.54
N PRO A 602 -31.96 -20.85 -2.65
CA PRO A 602 -32.91 -19.78 -2.97
C PRO A 602 -32.29 -18.36 -3.00
N PHE A 603 -31.00 -18.23 -2.69
CA PHE A 603 -30.33 -16.93 -2.56
C PHE A 603 -29.67 -16.53 -3.89
N LEU A 604 -30.28 -15.58 -4.61
CA LEU A 604 -29.84 -15.15 -5.94
C LEU A 604 -29.14 -13.78 -5.89
N ASN A 605 -29.87 -12.73 -5.50
CA ASN A 605 -29.36 -11.36 -5.44
C ASN A 605 -28.59 -11.13 -4.14
N LYS A 606 -27.30 -11.53 -4.15
CA LYS A 606 -26.41 -11.60 -2.97
C LYS A 606 -25.27 -10.58 -3.01
N ASN A 607 -25.21 -9.69 -4.00
CA ASN A 607 -24.27 -8.58 -3.92
C ASN A 607 -24.82 -7.50 -2.98
N ASN A 608 -23.94 -6.81 -2.26
CA ASN A 608 -24.34 -5.76 -1.33
C ASN A 608 -25.08 -4.60 -2.03
N ALA A 609 -24.82 -4.32 -3.32
CA ALA A 609 -25.50 -3.25 -4.05
C ALA A 609 -26.88 -3.63 -4.60
N ASP A 610 -27.27 -4.90 -4.49
CA ASP A 610 -28.50 -5.40 -5.10
C ASP A 610 -29.79 -4.82 -4.49
N CYS A 611 -30.88 -4.74 -5.25
CA CYS A 611 -30.92 -4.95 -6.70
C CYS A 611 -30.53 -3.64 -7.42
N CYS A 612 -29.62 -3.73 -8.40
CA CYS A 612 -29.36 -2.60 -9.28
C CYS A 612 -30.65 -2.17 -10.01
N ARG A 613 -30.90 -0.86 -10.04
CA ARG A 613 -32.12 -0.22 -10.56
C ARG A 613 -31.98 0.23 -12.01
N ASP A 614 -30.83 -0.02 -12.64
CA ASP A 614 -30.67 0.29 -14.05
C ASP A 614 -31.60 -0.58 -14.92
N PRO A 615 -32.20 -0.04 -16.01
CA PRO A 615 -33.22 -0.75 -16.77
C PRO A 615 -32.75 -2.07 -17.38
N VAL A 616 -31.45 -2.16 -17.71
CA VAL A 616 -30.86 -3.35 -18.32
C VAL A 616 -30.85 -4.48 -17.31
N THR A 617 -30.29 -4.25 -16.12
CA THR A 617 -30.25 -5.25 -15.05
C THR A 617 -31.66 -5.69 -14.65
N GLN A 618 -32.59 -4.76 -14.44
CA GLN A 618 -33.96 -5.08 -14.02
C GLN A 618 -34.69 -6.03 -14.97
N LYS A 619 -34.39 -6.00 -16.28
CA LYS A 619 -35.00 -6.91 -17.27
C LYS A 619 -34.59 -8.37 -17.07
N PHE A 620 -33.41 -8.62 -16.49
CA PHE A 620 -32.85 -9.96 -16.32
C PHE A 620 -32.99 -10.51 -14.89
N LEU A 621 -33.42 -9.68 -13.93
CA LEU A 621 -33.65 -10.15 -12.57
C LEU A 621 -34.92 -11.01 -12.50
N PRO A 622 -34.84 -12.24 -11.96
CA PRO A 622 -36.02 -13.09 -11.77
C PRO A 622 -36.93 -12.59 -10.64
N TYR A 623 -36.37 -11.84 -9.68
CA TYR A 623 -37.07 -11.22 -8.55
C TYR A 623 -36.40 -9.88 -8.19
N PHE A 624 -37.17 -8.94 -7.64
CA PHE A 624 -36.74 -7.56 -7.38
C PHE A 624 -36.41 -7.28 -5.90
N GLU A 625 -35.99 -8.31 -5.17
CA GLU A 625 -35.59 -8.21 -3.76
C GLU A 625 -34.13 -8.63 -3.59
N ARG A 626 -33.41 -8.00 -2.66
CA ARG A 626 -32.07 -8.42 -2.23
C ARG A 626 -32.21 -9.61 -1.26
N GLN A 627 -31.48 -10.71 -1.48
CA GLN A 627 -31.51 -11.91 -0.62
C GLN A 627 -30.35 -11.98 0.37
N LEU A 628 -29.46 -10.99 0.39
CA LEU A 628 -28.33 -10.93 1.31
C LEU A 628 -28.77 -10.95 2.79
N GLU A 629 -29.86 -10.27 3.14
CA GLU A 629 -30.43 -10.30 4.48
C GLU A 629 -30.93 -11.71 4.85
N SER A 630 -31.73 -12.34 3.98
CA SER A 630 -32.24 -13.69 4.18
C SER A 630 -31.12 -14.72 4.32
N LEU A 631 -30.00 -14.53 3.61
CA LEU A 631 -28.79 -15.33 3.78
C LEU A 631 -28.16 -15.14 5.16
N GLY A 632 -28.04 -13.89 5.64
CA GLY A 632 -27.60 -13.61 7.02
C GLY A 632 -28.51 -14.27 8.08
N ASP A 633 -29.83 -14.23 7.89
CA ASP A 633 -30.79 -14.89 8.79
C ASP A 633 -30.65 -16.42 8.75
N HIS A 634 -30.35 -16.99 7.58
CA HIS A 634 -30.05 -18.40 7.43
C HIS A 634 -28.83 -18.80 8.27
N LEU A 635 -27.75 -18.02 8.22
CA LEU A 635 -26.53 -18.26 9.00
C LEU A 635 -26.80 -18.17 10.51
N LEU A 636 -27.48 -17.12 10.97
CA LEU A 636 -27.90 -16.98 12.37
C LEU A 636 -28.73 -18.19 12.84
N GLY A 637 -29.69 -18.61 12.01
CA GLY A 637 -30.52 -19.79 12.28
C GLY A 637 -29.72 -21.09 12.33
N TYR A 638 -28.73 -21.26 11.46
CA TYR A 638 -27.81 -22.40 11.48
C TYR A 638 -27.06 -22.45 12.81
N TYR A 639 -26.43 -21.36 13.22
CA TYR A 639 -25.65 -21.32 14.46
C TYR A 639 -26.50 -21.55 15.70
N ALA A 640 -27.71 -20.98 15.76
CA ALA A 640 -28.64 -21.22 16.86
C ALA A 640 -28.94 -22.73 17.03
N ARG A 641 -29.21 -23.45 15.94
CA ARG A 641 -29.45 -24.91 15.96
C ARG A 641 -28.19 -25.69 16.36
N THR A 642 -27.03 -25.30 15.83
CA THR A 642 -25.75 -25.96 16.12
C THR A 642 -25.37 -25.80 17.60
N ILE A 643 -25.55 -24.61 18.18
CA ILE A 643 -25.30 -24.31 19.59
C ILE A 643 -26.25 -25.09 20.51
N ALA A 644 -27.54 -25.16 20.15
CA ALA A 644 -28.52 -25.94 20.89
C ALA A 644 -28.15 -27.44 20.90
N THR A 645 -27.77 -27.98 19.74
CA THR A 645 -27.33 -29.37 19.58
C THR A 645 -26.07 -29.67 20.42
N ALA A 646 -25.13 -28.72 20.48
CA ALA A 646 -23.94 -28.83 21.32
C ALA A 646 -24.22 -28.67 22.83
N ARG A 647 -25.45 -28.32 23.22
CA ARG A 647 -25.88 -27.99 24.60
C ARG A 647 -25.09 -26.82 25.19
N MET A 648 -24.88 -25.78 24.38
CA MET A 648 -24.13 -24.58 24.76
C MET A 648 -24.96 -23.29 24.72
N SER A 649 -26.29 -23.41 24.61
CA SER A 649 -27.23 -22.28 24.69
C SER A 649 -27.00 -21.47 25.97
N GLY A 650 -26.97 -20.14 25.84
CA GLY A 650 -26.71 -19.21 26.94
C GLY A 650 -25.23 -19.04 27.31
N LYS A 651 -24.33 -19.89 26.81
CA LYS A 651 -22.86 -19.73 26.99
C LYS A 651 -22.20 -19.13 25.75
N VAL A 652 -22.67 -19.51 24.58
CA VAL A 652 -22.22 -19.01 23.28
C VAL A 652 -23.11 -17.86 22.87
N LEU A 653 -22.51 -16.80 22.33
CA LEU A 653 -23.25 -15.65 21.81
C LEU A 653 -23.35 -15.77 20.29
N THR A 654 -24.50 -15.40 19.74
CA THR A 654 -24.73 -15.34 18.30
C THR A 654 -25.57 -14.11 18.02
N GLY A 655 -25.11 -13.28 17.11
CA GLY A 655 -25.73 -11.98 16.84
C GLY A 655 -25.08 -11.29 15.65
N GLU A 656 -25.33 -10.00 15.55
CA GLU A 656 -24.91 -9.17 14.42
C GLU A 656 -24.28 -7.85 14.87
N ILE A 657 -23.49 -7.28 13.98
CA ILE A 657 -22.86 -5.96 14.13
C ILE A 657 -23.40 -5.11 12.97
N PRO A 658 -24.50 -4.35 13.19
CA PRO A 658 -25.08 -3.51 12.13
C PRO A 658 -24.22 -2.26 11.90
N PHE A 659 -24.13 -1.82 10.66
CA PHE A 659 -23.43 -0.58 10.27
C PHE A 659 -24.06 0.03 9.01
N GLN A 660 -23.69 1.28 8.75
CA GLN A 660 -24.13 2.00 7.56
C GLN A 660 -23.07 1.97 6.46
N TRP A 661 -23.51 1.90 5.22
CA TRP A 661 -22.66 2.17 4.05
C TRP A 661 -22.52 3.68 3.88
N GLN A 662 -21.42 4.21 4.38
CA GLN A 662 -21.05 5.61 4.23
C GLN A 662 -20.11 5.78 3.02
N THR A 663 -20.47 6.68 2.12
CA THR A 663 -19.68 7.16 0.98
C THR A 663 -20.05 8.60 0.69
N ASP A 664 -19.11 9.38 0.16
CA ASP A 664 -19.30 10.79 -0.18
C ASP A 664 -19.99 11.00 -1.55
N LEU A 665 -20.31 9.91 -2.25
CA LEU A 665 -20.79 9.90 -3.63
C LEU A 665 -22.19 9.25 -3.73
N ASP A 666 -23.01 9.77 -4.66
CA ASP A 666 -24.37 9.26 -4.88
C ASP A 666 -24.39 8.07 -5.85
N TYR A 667 -24.84 6.91 -5.36
CA TYR A 667 -25.08 5.71 -6.15
C TYR A 667 -26.57 5.33 -6.17
N SER A 668 -27.46 6.30 -6.45
CA SER A 668 -28.92 6.14 -6.48
C SER A 668 -29.46 5.05 -7.41
N TRP A 669 -28.64 4.47 -8.28
CA TRP A 669 -28.99 3.30 -9.08
C TRP A 669 -28.73 1.96 -8.37
N MET A 670 -28.07 1.92 -7.21
CA MET A 670 -27.82 0.72 -6.41
C MET A 670 -28.90 0.58 -5.31
N GLY A 671 -29.70 -0.48 -5.36
CA GLY A 671 -30.78 -0.71 -4.41
C GLY A 671 -30.30 -0.89 -2.97
N GLY A 672 -29.18 -1.59 -2.76
CA GLY A 672 -28.60 -1.81 -1.45
C GLY A 672 -28.07 -0.52 -0.82
N TRP A 673 -27.43 0.34 -1.61
CA TRP A 673 -26.96 1.65 -1.15
C TRP A 673 -28.13 2.54 -0.70
N LEU A 674 -29.20 2.64 -1.49
CA LEU A 674 -30.39 3.43 -1.17
C LEU A 674 -31.04 3.00 0.14
N ARG A 675 -31.23 1.69 0.33
CA ARG A 675 -31.77 1.12 1.57
C ARG A 675 -30.93 1.51 2.77
N ASN A 676 -29.62 1.58 2.59
CA ASN A 676 -28.68 1.94 3.64
C ASN A 676 -28.71 3.44 4.02
N GLN A 677 -29.25 4.31 3.14
CA GLN A 677 -29.44 5.73 3.45
C GLN A 677 -30.64 5.97 4.37
N GLU A 678 -31.60 5.04 4.45
CA GLU A 678 -32.74 5.12 5.36
C GLU A 678 -32.39 4.68 6.80
N GLY A 679 -31.30 3.90 6.95
CA GLY A 679 -30.83 3.35 8.22
C GLY A 679 -29.79 2.26 8.00
N ALA A 680 -29.10 1.83 9.08
CA ALA A 680 -28.12 0.75 9.00
C ALA A 680 -28.76 -0.52 8.41
N ALA A 681 -28.34 -0.89 7.19
CA ALA A 681 -28.86 -2.05 6.47
C ALA A 681 -27.81 -3.15 6.26
N GLU A 682 -26.52 -2.85 6.48
CA GLU A 682 -25.46 -3.86 6.42
C GLU A 682 -25.18 -4.42 7.82
N ARG A 683 -24.75 -5.68 7.87
CA ARG A 683 -24.45 -6.38 9.13
C ARG A 683 -23.37 -7.44 8.97
N ASN A 684 -22.39 -7.44 9.86
CA ASN A 684 -21.52 -8.61 10.04
C ASN A 684 -22.20 -9.60 11.00
N ILE A 685 -22.13 -10.89 10.71
CA ILE A 685 -22.67 -11.95 11.58
C ILE A 685 -21.57 -12.49 12.47
N VAL A 686 -21.82 -12.60 13.78
CA VAL A 686 -20.78 -12.98 14.76
C VAL A 686 -21.26 -14.09 15.69
N VAL A 687 -20.41 -15.11 15.87
CA VAL A 687 -20.55 -16.16 16.88
C VAL A 687 -19.36 -16.11 17.83
N VAL A 688 -19.62 -15.95 19.14
CA VAL A 688 -18.58 -15.94 20.19
C VAL A 688 -18.63 -17.23 20.99
N ILE A 689 -17.66 -18.11 20.75
CA ILE A 689 -17.48 -19.39 21.44
C ILE A 689 -16.47 -19.18 22.59
N PRO A 690 -16.86 -19.41 23.85
CA PRO A 690 -16.04 -19.02 25.00
C PRO A 690 -14.82 -19.92 25.19
N GLY A 691 -13.67 -19.32 25.47
CA GLY A 691 -12.49 -19.94 26.05
C GLY A 691 -12.39 -19.70 27.56
N ARG A 692 -11.25 -20.03 28.16
CA ARG A 692 -10.96 -19.78 29.58
C ARG A 692 -10.73 -18.29 29.86
N ASP A 693 -9.96 -17.62 29.01
CA ASP A 693 -9.72 -16.18 29.07
C ASP A 693 -10.63 -15.44 28.07
N ARG A 694 -11.62 -14.73 28.62
CA ARG A 694 -12.60 -13.95 27.84
C ARG A 694 -12.05 -12.61 27.34
N SER A 695 -10.86 -12.20 27.81
CA SER A 695 -10.20 -10.97 27.40
C SER A 695 -9.42 -11.12 26.09
N GLN A 696 -9.29 -12.34 25.56
CA GLN A 696 -8.56 -12.63 24.33
C GLN A 696 -9.44 -13.44 23.37
N ALA A 697 -9.34 -13.15 22.07
CA ALA A 697 -10.04 -13.89 21.03
C ALA A 697 -9.14 -14.26 19.85
N VAL A 698 -9.48 -15.35 19.16
CA VAL A 698 -8.99 -15.70 17.83
C VAL A 698 -10.18 -15.68 16.88
N ILE A 699 -10.05 -14.96 15.76
CA ILE A 699 -11.09 -14.83 14.74
C ILE A 699 -10.80 -15.82 13.60
N MET A 700 -11.83 -16.55 13.18
CA MET A 700 -11.94 -17.13 11.84
C MET A 700 -12.97 -16.29 11.09
N SER A 701 -12.71 -15.95 9.83
CA SER A 701 -13.56 -15.04 9.05
C SER A 701 -13.65 -15.44 7.59
N ASP A 702 -14.74 -15.02 6.95
CA ASP A 702 -15.03 -15.00 5.51
C ASP A 702 -15.85 -13.74 5.17
N HIS A 703 -16.26 -13.59 3.92
CA HIS A 703 -17.40 -12.74 3.53
C HIS A 703 -18.51 -13.59 2.91
N TYR A 704 -19.77 -13.15 3.04
CA TYR A 704 -20.93 -13.94 2.60
C TYR A 704 -21.74 -13.31 1.45
N ASP A 705 -21.41 -12.09 1.04
CA ASP A 705 -21.87 -11.49 -0.22
C ASP A 705 -21.09 -12.04 -1.42
N THR A 706 -21.60 -11.83 -2.64
CA THR A 706 -20.98 -12.32 -3.88
C THR A 706 -20.76 -11.21 -4.91
N ALA A 707 -19.75 -11.41 -5.77
CA ALA A 707 -19.40 -10.49 -6.85
C ALA A 707 -20.47 -10.41 -7.94
N TYR A 708 -20.34 -9.43 -8.83
CA TYR A 708 -21.07 -9.40 -10.09
C TYR A 708 -20.42 -10.27 -11.18
N MET A 709 -21.25 -10.87 -12.02
CA MET A 709 -20.81 -11.69 -13.16
C MET A 709 -20.34 -10.80 -14.33
N ALA A 710 -19.03 -10.78 -14.54
CA ALA A 710 -18.36 -10.04 -15.60
C ALA A 710 -18.81 -10.44 -17.00
N ASP A 711 -18.98 -11.73 -17.27
CA ASP A 711 -19.42 -12.24 -18.57
C ASP A 711 -20.89 -11.90 -18.89
N ARG A 712 -21.69 -11.53 -17.88
CA ARG A 712 -23.04 -10.98 -18.07
C ARG A 712 -23.03 -9.48 -18.30
N TYR A 713 -22.04 -8.78 -17.76
CA TYR A 713 -21.87 -7.36 -17.95
C TYR A 713 -21.18 -7.04 -19.29
N GLU A 714 -20.00 -7.60 -19.54
CA GLU A 714 -19.07 -7.17 -20.59
C GLU A 714 -19.52 -7.60 -22.01
N PRO A 715 -19.80 -6.65 -22.93
CA PRO A 715 -20.23 -6.96 -24.28
C PRO A 715 -19.19 -7.77 -25.08
N SER A 716 -17.89 -7.59 -24.81
CA SER A 716 -16.81 -8.35 -25.46
C SER A 716 -16.86 -9.84 -25.17
N CYS A 717 -17.54 -10.24 -24.10
CA CYS A 717 -17.73 -11.64 -23.69
C CYS A 717 -19.14 -12.17 -24.05
N GLY A 718 -19.93 -11.40 -24.80
CA GLY A 718 -21.34 -11.71 -25.08
C GLY A 718 -22.30 -11.25 -23.98
N GLY A 719 -21.83 -10.44 -23.04
CA GLY A 719 -22.63 -9.82 -21.99
C GLY A 719 -23.59 -8.75 -22.53
N VAL A 720 -24.52 -8.36 -21.68
CA VAL A 720 -25.63 -7.45 -22.00
C VAL A 720 -25.64 -6.21 -21.12
N LEU A 721 -24.55 -5.91 -20.39
CA LEU A 721 -24.42 -4.84 -19.41
C LEU A 721 -25.26 -5.02 -18.14
N ALA A 722 -25.75 -6.24 -17.86
CA ALA A 722 -26.51 -6.53 -16.66
C ALA A 722 -25.58 -6.83 -15.47
N ARG A 723 -25.85 -6.22 -14.32
CA ARG A 723 -25.15 -6.46 -13.05
C ARG A 723 -25.89 -7.53 -12.27
N MET A 724 -25.48 -8.78 -12.43
CA MET A 724 -26.12 -9.93 -11.79
C MET A 724 -25.12 -10.63 -10.88
N ALA A 725 -25.50 -10.87 -9.63
CA ALA A 725 -24.66 -11.51 -8.64
C ALA A 725 -24.32 -12.96 -9.05
N ALA A 726 -23.07 -13.36 -8.84
CA ALA A 726 -22.60 -14.72 -9.07
C ALA A 726 -23.23 -15.70 -8.07
N CYS A 727 -23.30 -16.98 -8.42
CA CYS A 727 -23.76 -18.01 -7.50
C CYS A 727 -22.83 -18.13 -6.28
N GLY A 728 -21.53 -17.84 -6.44
CA GLY A 728 -20.57 -17.68 -5.34
C GLY A 728 -20.07 -18.99 -4.76
N ALA A 729 -20.07 -20.08 -5.52
CA ALA A 729 -19.76 -21.41 -4.96
C ALA A 729 -18.34 -21.45 -4.39
N ASP A 730 -17.37 -20.90 -5.11
CA ASP A 730 -16.01 -20.72 -4.62
C ASP A 730 -15.85 -19.37 -3.92
N ASP A 731 -16.41 -18.29 -4.49
CA ASP A 731 -16.30 -16.89 -4.04
C ASP A 731 -17.65 -16.33 -3.51
N ASN A 732 -18.00 -16.55 -2.24
CA ASN A 732 -17.17 -17.15 -1.20
C ASN A 732 -17.90 -18.16 -0.31
N HIS A 733 -18.93 -18.84 -0.84
CA HIS A 733 -19.71 -19.84 -0.08
C HIS A 733 -18.87 -21.06 0.33
N SER A 734 -17.72 -21.29 -0.32
CA SER A 734 -16.73 -22.27 0.13
C SER A 734 -16.15 -21.92 1.51
N ALA A 735 -15.74 -20.66 1.71
CA ALA A 735 -15.30 -20.18 3.02
C ALA A 735 -16.44 -20.12 4.04
N THR A 736 -17.63 -19.65 3.64
CA THR A 736 -18.82 -19.65 4.51
C THR A 736 -19.17 -21.06 5.01
N ALA A 737 -19.10 -22.07 4.14
CA ALA A 737 -19.29 -23.46 4.52
C ALA A 737 -18.21 -23.94 5.50
N ALA A 738 -16.96 -23.50 5.35
CA ALA A 738 -15.88 -23.82 6.28
C ALA A 738 -16.17 -23.29 7.69
N MET A 739 -16.63 -22.05 7.80
CA MET A 739 -17.05 -21.42 9.06
C MET A 739 -18.17 -22.20 9.77
N MET A 740 -19.21 -22.57 9.00
CA MET A 740 -20.33 -23.37 9.50
C MET A 740 -19.85 -24.71 10.06
N LEU A 741 -18.92 -25.39 9.38
CA LEU A 741 -18.37 -26.68 9.81
C LEU A 741 -17.34 -26.57 10.96
N ALA A 742 -16.71 -25.42 11.11
CA ALA A 742 -15.79 -25.15 12.21
C ALA A 742 -16.53 -25.03 13.56
N ALA A 743 -17.72 -24.41 13.55
CA ALA A 743 -18.53 -24.18 14.75
C ALA A 743 -18.74 -25.42 15.64
N PRO A 744 -19.25 -26.56 15.17
CA PRO A 744 -19.45 -27.74 16.03
C PRO A 744 -18.13 -28.26 16.63
N ILE A 745 -16.99 -28.08 15.96
CA ILE A 745 -15.68 -28.51 16.46
C ILE A 745 -15.22 -27.58 17.58
N PHE A 746 -15.28 -26.27 17.39
CA PHE A 746 -14.90 -25.30 18.42
C PHE A 746 -15.84 -25.35 19.64
N LEU A 747 -17.13 -25.59 19.44
CA LEU A 747 -18.08 -25.85 20.53
C LEU A 747 -17.67 -27.10 21.34
N GLU A 748 -17.26 -28.19 20.68
CA GLU A 748 -16.76 -29.39 21.36
C GLU A 748 -15.50 -29.07 22.20
N LEU A 749 -14.55 -28.31 21.64
CA LEU A 749 -13.32 -27.90 22.35
C LEU A 749 -13.62 -27.00 23.55
N SER A 750 -14.51 -26.02 23.38
CA SER A 750 -14.97 -25.12 24.45
C SER A 750 -15.63 -25.90 25.58
N ARG A 751 -16.56 -26.80 25.25
CA ARG A 751 -17.26 -27.65 26.23
C ARG A 751 -16.29 -28.54 27.03
N LYS A 752 -15.20 -28.99 26.40
CA LYS A 752 -14.12 -29.76 27.06
C LYS A 752 -13.15 -28.86 27.84
N GLY A 753 -13.33 -27.55 27.82
CA GLY A 753 -12.45 -26.59 28.47
C GLY A 753 -11.05 -26.56 27.86
N LEU A 754 -10.91 -26.88 26.57
CA LEU A 754 -9.61 -26.94 25.88
C LEU A 754 -9.21 -25.61 25.26
N LEU A 755 -10.17 -24.71 24.98
CA LEU A 755 -9.88 -23.39 24.46
C LEU A 755 -9.35 -22.49 25.59
N GLU A 756 -8.18 -21.90 25.40
CA GLU A 756 -7.61 -20.91 26.30
C GLU A 756 -8.21 -19.52 26.00
N ARG A 757 -8.46 -19.20 24.73
CA ARG A 757 -9.03 -17.93 24.26
C ARG A 757 -10.41 -18.13 23.65
N ASP A 758 -11.23 -17.07 23.59
CA ASP A 758 -12.48 -17.11 22.83
C ASP A 758 -12.18 -17.38 21.35
N VAL A 759 -13.07 -18.11 20.68
CA VAL A 759 -13.07 -18.23 19.21
C VAL A 759 -14.26 -17.45 18.68
N TRP A 760 -13.98 -16.51 17.78
CA TRP A 760 -15.00 -15.72 17.11
C TRP A 760 -15.11 -16.19 15.66
N LEU A 761 -16.32 -16.57 15.26
CA LEU A 761 -16.63 -16.81 13.85
C LEU A 761 -17.34 -15.57 13.31
N ILE A 762 -16.77 -14.94 12.29
CA ILE A 762 -17.29 -13.69 11.74
C ILE A 762 -17.54 -13.85 10.25
N HIS A 763 -18.78 -13.62 9.82
CA HIS A 763 -19.09 -13.44 8.41
C HIS A 763 -19.17 -11.94 8.11
N LEU A 764 -18.25 -11.47 7.27
CA LEU A 764 -18.18 -10.09 6.79
C LEU A 764 -19.15 -9.89 5.63
N THR A 765 -19.61 -8.66 5.42
CA THR A 765 -20.44 -8.32 4.27
C THR A 765 -19.89 -7.11 3.52
N GLY A 766 -20.11 -7.09 2.21
CA GLY A 766 -19.69 -6.00 1.35
C GLY A 766 -18.18 -5.99 1.11
N GLU A 767 -17.55 -7.18 1.10
CA GLU A 767 -16.18 -7.35 0.60
C GLU A 767 -16.13 -6.86 -0.84
N GLU A 768 -17.11 -7.30 -1.62
CA GLU A 768 -17.10 -7.13 -3.05
C GLU A 768 -17.34 -5.68 -3.45
N PHE A 769 -16.89 -5.37 -4.65
CA PHE A 769 -17.29 -4.13 -5.29
C PHE A 769 -18.83 -4.13 -5.47
N PRO A 770 -19.52 -2.99 -5.26
CA PRO A 770 -19.03 -1.62 -5.09
C PRO A 770 -18.79 -1.14 -3.65
N SER A 771 -18.96 -1.94 -2.61
CA SER A 771 -18.76 -1.44 -1.23
C SER A 771 -17.32 -1.50 -0.73
N ASP A 772 -16.53 -2.43 -1.26
CA ASP A 772 -15.08 -2.59 -1.01
C ASP A 772 -14.74 -2.74 0.49
N CYS A 773 -14.73 -3.99 0.94
CA CYS A 773 -14.36 -4.42 2.29
C CYS A 773 -15.16 -3.73 3.41
N LEU A 774 -16.44 -3.41 3.17
CA LEU A 774 -17.23 -2.56 4.06
C LEU A 774 -17.38 -3.17 5.47
N GLY A 775 -17.65 -4.47 5.55
CA GLY A 775 -17.72 -5.21 6.81
C GLY A 775 -16.39 -5.23 7.56
N ALA A 776 -15.27 -5.42 6.86
CA ALA A 776 -13.94 -5.36 7.47
C ALA A 776 -13.58 -3.95 7.96
N ARG A 777 -13.95 -2.90 7.21
CA ARG A 777 -13.78 -1.50 7.62
C ARG A 777 -14.54 -1.24 8.91
N ALA A 778 -15.84 -1.48 8.94
CA ALA A 778 -16.68 -1.25 10.12
C ALA A 778 -16.21 -2.04 11.35
N LEU A 779 -15.77 -3.30 11.17
CA LEU A 779 -15.23 -4.09 12.27
C LEU A 779 -13.89 -3.54 12.77
N THR A 780 -12.99 -3.16 11.85
CA THR A 780 -11.66 -2.63 12.19
C THR A 780 -11.76 -1.31 12.94
N GLU A 781 -12.61 -0.38 12.50
CA GLU A 781 -12.89 0.87 13.20
C GLU A 781 -13.32 0.59 14.65
N ARG A 782 -14.33 -0.25 14.86
CA ARG A 782 -14.85 -0.56 16.20
C ARG A 782 -13.82 -1.26 17.09
N LEU A 783 -12.96 -2.09 16.51
CA LEU A 783 -11.85 -2.75 17.20
C LEU A 783 -10.82 -1.72 17.71
N ILE A 784 -10.47 -0.73 16.88
CA ILE A 784 -9.55 0.35 17.24
C ILE A 784 -10.18 1.30 18.25
N GLU A 785 -11.38 1.78 17.96
CA GLU A 785 -12.08 2.79 18.75
C GLU A 785 -12.53 2.24 20.11
N GLY A 786 -12.66 0.92 20.25
CA GLY A 786 -13.13 0.29 21.48
C GLY A 786 -14.64 0.43 21.66
N GLU A 787 -15.39 0.31 20.57
CA GLU A 787 -16.86 0.45 20.54
C GLU A 787 -17.53 -0.78 19.90
N LEU A 788 -16.95 -1.96 20.11
CA LEU A 788 -17.43 -3.21 19.54
C LEU A 788 -18.62 -3.77 20.34
N ARG A 789 -19.83 -3.45 19.88
CA ARG A 789 -21.09 -3.94 20.46
C ARG A 789 -21.75 -4.98 19.56
N LEU A 790 -22.06 -6.13 20.13
CA LEU A 790 -22.77 -7.23 19.48
C LEU A 790 -24.27 -7.14 19.79
N HIS A 791 -25.11 -7.10 18.74
CA HIS A 791 -26.56 -7.10 18.85
C HIS A 791 -27.06 -8.55 18.84
N LEU A 792 -27.74 -8.95 19.91
CA LEU A 792 -28.26 -10.29 20.13
C LEU A 792 -29.77 -10.35 19.83
N PRO A 793 -30.31 -11.55 19.54
CA PRO A 793 -31.74 -11.75 19.40
C PRO A 793 -32.55 -11.18 20.59
N GLY A 794 -33.67 -10.54 20.29
CA GLY A 794 -34.54 -9.91 21.29
C GLY A 794 -34.05 -8.53 21.77
N GLY A 795 -33.18 -7.86 21.00
CA GLY A 795 -32.76 -6.47 21.25
C GLY A 795 -31.72 -6.29 22.36
N LYS A 796 -31.14 -7.38 22.87
CA LYS A 796 -30.06 -7.31 23.86
C LYS A 796 -28.75 -6.93 23.18
N MET A 797 -27.89 -6.21 23.89
CA MET A 797 -26.54 -5.90 23.43
C MET A 797 -25.49 -6.51 24.35
N LYS A 798 -24.36 -6.93 23.77
CA LYS A 798 -23.17 -7.36 24.50
C LYS A 798 -21.97 -6.53 24.05
N ASP A 799 -21.32 -5.88 24.99
CA ASP A 799 -20.04 -5.21 24.75
C ASP A 799 -18.89 -6.24 24.68
N LEU A 800 -18.12 -6.18 23.60
CA LEU A 800 -16.94 -6.98 23.30
C LEU A 800 -15.65 -6.13 23.23
N SER A 801 -15.74 -4.83 23.49
CA SER A 801 -14.63 -3.88 23.32
C SER A 801 -13.43 -4.17 24.24
N GLY A 802 -13.66 -4.86 25.36
CA GLY A 802 -12.62 -5.32 26.27
C GLY A 802 -11.85 -6.56 25.81
N THR A 803 -12.22 -7.18 24.68
CA THR A 803 -11.57 -8.38 24.16
C THR A 803 -10.53 -8.04 23.10
N ARG A 804 -9.29 -8.48 23.30
CA ARG A 804 -8.19 -8.31 22.36
C ARG A 804 -8.11 -9.48 21.37
N VAL A 805 -8.08 -9.19 20.09
CA VAL A 805 -7.86 -10.18 19.02
C VAL A 805 -6.36 -10.51 18.96
N ARG A 806 -6.04 -11.78 19.12
CA ARG A 806 -4.67 -12.32 19.09
C ARG A 806 -4.29 -12.95 17.76
N GLY A 807 -5.29 -13.28 16.95
CA GLY A 807 -5.10 -13.65 15.57
C GLY A 807 -6.42 -13.67 14.82
N LEU A 808 -6.35 -13.38 13.52
CA LEU A 808 -7.46 -13.33 12.61
C LEU A 808 -7.09 -14.09 11.33
N TYR A 809 -7.85 -15.12 11.00
CA TYR A 809 -7.69 -15.88 9.75
C TYR A 809 -8.87 -15.59 8.83
N VAL A 810 -8.64 -14.87 7.73
CA VAL A 810 -9.64 -14.63 6.68
C VAL A 810 -9.52 -15.74 5.65
N SER A 811 -10.63 -16.35 5.25
CA SER A 811 -10.70 -17.32 4.16
C SER A 811 -11.42 -16.70 2.97
N ASP A 812 -10.82 -16.84 1.80
CA ASP A 812 -11.37 -16.34 0.53
C ASP A 812 -11.00 -17.32 -0.58
N MET A 813 -11.95 -17.68 -1.47
CA MET A 813 -11.77 -18.62 -2.59
C MET A 813 -10.94 -19.86 -2.21
N ILE A 814 -11.53 -20.81 -1.48
CA ILE A 814 -10.78 -21.93 -0.90
C ILE A 814 -11.12 -23.30 -1.51
N ALA A 815 -11.79 -23.38 -2.66
CA ALA A 815 -12.27 -24.67 -3.18
C ALA A 815 -12.20 -24.88 -4.70
N HIS A 816 -11.79 -23.90 -5.51
CA HIS A 816 -11.69 -24.12 -6.96
C HIS A 816 -10.52 -25.05 -7.33
N ASN A 817 -9.31 -24.83 -6.79
CA ASN A 817 -8.07 -25.54 -7.13
C ASN A 817 -7.61 -25.30 -8.58
N ASN A 818 -6.62 -24.42 -8.73
CA ASN A 818 -6.11 -23.97 -10.04
C ASN A 818 -5.69 -25.13 -10.97
N ASP A 819 -6.17 -25.15 -12.21
CA ASP A 819 -5.88 -26.21 -13.17
C ASP A 819 -4.41 -26.27 -13.66
N ARG A 820 -3.67 -25.15 -13.58
CA ARG A 820 -2.27 -25.05 -14.03
C ARG A 820 -1.28 -25.41 -12.94
N GLU A 821 -1.56 -24.97 -11.71
CA GLU A 821 -0.72 -25.16 -10.53
C GLU A 821 -1.59 -25.70 -9.39
N ARG A 822 -1.97 -26.97 -9.52
CA ARG A 822 -2.86 -27.66 -8.59
C ARG A 822 -2.24 -27.84 -7.21
N ASP A 823 -3.12 -27.93 -6.22
CA ASP A 823 -2.82 -28.27 -4.83
C ASP A 823 -1.95 -27.24 -4.11
N VAL A 824 -1.79 -26.05 -4.70
CA VAL A 824 -1.14 -24.89 -4.08
C VAL A 824 -2.20 -24.02 -3.42
N PHE A 825 -1.90 -23.52 -2.23
CA PHE A 825 -2.67 -22.47 -1.59
C PHE A 825 -1.71 -21.49 -0.89
N GLN A 826 -2.18 -20.27 -0.66
CA GLN A 826 -1.39 -19.22 -0.04
C GLN A 826 -1.80 -18.99 1.41
N ILE A 827 -0.79 -18.77 2.23
CA ILE A 827 -0.85 -18.24 3.58
C ILE A 827 -0.24 -16.83 3.49
N SER A 828 -1.09 -15.82 3.44
CA SER A 828 -0.70 -14.43 3.18
C SER A 828 -0.79 -13.60 4.46
N PRO A 829 0.29 -13.49 5.27
CA PRO A 829 0.27 -12.71 6.50
C PRO A 829 0.30 -11.20 6.24
N GLY A 830 -0.31 -10.44 7.16
CA GLY A 830 -0.12 -9.00 7.27
C GLY A 830 1.33 -8.57 7.56
N THR A 831 1.53 -7.27 7.75
CA THR A 831 2.88 -6.66 7.82
C THR A 831 3.63 -6.89 9.15
N GLY A 832 2.94 -7.27 10.23
CA GLY A 832 3.52 -7.38 11.56
C GLY A 832 4.11 -8.74 11.93
N ALA A 833 4.97 -8.77 12.96
CA ALA A 833 5.54 -10.01 13.50
C ALA A 833 4.47 -10.98 14.04
N ASP A 834 3.38 -10.47 14.64
CA ASP A 834 2.27 -11.31 15.10
C ASP A 834 1.56 -12.00 13.93
N ALA A 835 1.29 -11.29 12.85
CA ALA A 835 0.73 -11.87 11.63
C ALA A 835 1.66 -12.93 11.03
N PHE A 836 2.97 -12.70 11.05
CA PHE A 836 3.94 -13.69 10.60
C PHE A 836 3.94 -14.96 11.46
N ARG A 837 3.84 -14.83 12.78
CA ARG A 837 3.71 -15.99 13.70
C ARG A 837 2.43 -16.79 13.42
N LEU A 838 1.32 -16.13 13.10
CA LEU A 838 0.09 -16.81 12.70
C LEU A 838 0.27 -17.59 11.39
N ALA A 839 1.07 -17.09 10.45
CA ALA A 839 1.42 -17.81 9.23
C ALA A 839 2.34 -19.01 9.51
N GLU A 840 3.26 -18.91 10.47
CA GLU A 840 4.06 -20.06 10.93
C GLU A 840 3.16 -21.16 11.52
N GLU A 841 2.18 -20.80 12.35
CA GLU A 841 1.19 -21.75 12.90
C GLU A 841 0.32 -22.39 11.81
N ALA A 842 -0.10 -21.60 10.82
CA ALA A 842 -0.85 -22.10 9.67
C ALA A 842 -0.03 -23.08 8.83
N LEU A 843 1.24 -22.75 8.57
CA LEU A 843 2.16 -23.65 7.86
C LEU A 843 2.42 -24.93 8.67
N HIS A 844 2.53 -24.81 10.00
CA HIS A 844 2.66 -25.96 10.87
C HIS A 844 1.44 -26.89 10.78
N ALA A 845 0.22 -26.34 10.78
CA ALA A 845 -1.00 -27.11 10.56
C ALA A 845 -0.96 -27.85 9.19
N ALA A 846 -0.61 -27.15 8.12
CA ALA A 846 -0.47 -27.75 6.79
C ALA A 846 0.56 -28.90 6.75
N ASN A 847 1.70 -28.74 7.43
CA ASN A 847 2.72 -29.78 7.52
C ASN A 847 2.23 -31.02 8.30
N VAL A 848 1.47 -30.83 9.39
CA VAL A 848 0.81 -31.91 10.13
C VAL A 848 -0.18 -32.65 9.24
N TRP A 849 -0.97 -31.94 8.43
CA TRP A 849 -1.88 -32.53 7.46
C TRP A 849 -1.11 -33.40 6.45
N ASN A 850 -0.13 -32.81 5.76
CA ASN A 850 0.65 -33.48 4.73
C ASN A 850 1.40 -34.72 5.25
N ALA A 851 1.94 -34.67 6.46
CA ALA A 851 2.60 -35.80 7.09
C ALA A 851 1.61 -36.93 7.48
N SER A 852 0.32 -36.62 7.60
CA SER A 852 -0.72 -37.60 7.95
C SER A 852 -1.37 -38.25 6.73
N VAL A 853 -1.40 -37.54 5.59
CA VAL A 853 -2.03 -37.99 4.33
C VAL A 853 -1.60 -39.41 3.90
N PRO A 854 -0.31 -39.80 3.88
CA PRO A 854 0.08 -41.15 3.50
C PRO A 854 -0.59 -42.24 4.36
N VAL A 855 -0.66 -42.02 5.68
CA VAL A 855 -1.26 -42.97 6.63
C VAL A 855 -2.78 -43.02 6.46
N TRP A 856 -3.45 -41.88 6.24
CA TRP A 856 -4.90 -41.87 6.02
C TRP A 856 -5.29 -42.53 4.70
N ASN A 857 -4.44 -42.42 3.67
CA ASN A 857 -4.69 -43.03 2.36
C ASN A 857 -4.38 -44.53 2.30
N GLU A 858 -3.77 -45.11 3.34
CA GLU A 858 -3.71 -46.56 3.55
C GLU A 858 -5.06 -47.16 3.98
N HIS A 859 -6.03 -46.34 4.40
CA HIS A 859 -7.33 -46.82 4.85
C HIS A 859 -8.08 -47.55 3.70
N PRO A 860 -8.73 -48.71 3.93
CA PRO A 860 -9.34 -49.51 2.87
C PRO A 860 -10.35 -48.78 1.98
N GLU A 861 -11.04 -47.76 2.52
CA GLU A 861 -11.99 -46.96 1.74
C GLU A 861 -11.31 -46.07 0.68
N ARG A 862 -10.05 -45.68 0.89
CA ARG A 862 -9.28 -44.74 0.05
C ARG A 862 -8.10 -45.39 -0.68
N ALA A 863 -7.58 -46.51 -0.17
CA ALA A 863 -6.45 -47.20 -0.76
C ALA A 863 -6.69 -47.57 -2.23
N GLY A 864 -5.79 -47.16 -3.12
CA GLY A 864 -5.87 -47.43 -4.56
C GLY A 864 -6.95 -46.63 -5.32
N ARG A 865 -7.67 -45.71 -4.67
CA ARG A 865 -8.63 -44.84 -5.35
C ARG A 865 -7.92 -43.81 -6.24
N PRO A 866 -8.49 -43.46 -7.40
CA PRO A 866 -7.98 -42.35 -8.21
C PRO A 866 -8.28 -41.00 -7.55
N ARG A 867 -7.61 -39.95 -8.02
CA ARG A 867 -7.93 -38.56 -7.65
C ARG A 867 -9.42 -38.27 -7.91
N GLY A 868 -10.03 -37.47 -7.03
CA GLY A 868 -11.41 -37.02 -7.21
C GLY A 868 -11.59 -36.22 -8.49
N ARG A 869 -12.84 -36.19 -8.95
CA ARG A 869 -13.27 -35.44 -10.14
C ARG A 869 -14.27 -34.40 -9.69
N ARG A 870 -14.22 -33.21 -10.31
CA ARG A 870 -15.27 -32.19 -10.14
C ARG A 870 -16.61 -32.76 -10.61
N SER A 871 -17.69 -32.35 -9.96
CA SER A 871 -19.06 -32.79 -10.24
C SER A 871 -19.86 -31.67 -10.89
N PRO A 872 -20.84 -31.96 -11.76
CA PRO A 872 -21.52 -30.93 -12.56
C PRO A 872 -22.47 -30.00 -11.78
N HIS A 873 -22.97 -30.43 -10.61
CA HIS A 873 -23.92 -29.67 -9.80
C HIS A 873 -23.95 -30.19 -8.35
N GLY A 874 -24.47 -29.39 -7.42
CA GLY A 874 -24.47 -29.66 -5.97
C GLY A 874 -25.20 -30.94 -5.54
N ALA A 875 -26.20 -31.40 -6.29
CA ALA A 875 -26.86 -32.68 -5.98
C ALA A 875 -25.96 -33.92 -6.24
N ALA A 876 -24.92 -33.81 -7.08
CA ALA A 876 -24.02 -34.90 -7.44
C ALA A 876 -22.74 -34.85 -6.59
N VAL A 877 -22.80 -35.35 -5.35
CA VAL A 877 -21.63 -35.39 -4.48
C VAL A 877 -20.50 -36.19 -5.15
N PRO A 878 -19.28 -35.63 -5.34
CA PRO A 878 -18.14 -36.34 -5.92
C PRO A 878 -17.87 -37.67 -5.23
N GLU A 879 -17.33 -38.68 -5.90
CA GLU A 879 -16.97 -39.96 -5.26
C GLU A 879 -15.89 -39.80 -4.17
N ILE A 880 -15.70 -40.83 -3.33
CA ILE A 880 -14.60 -40.84 -2.36
C ILE A 880 -13.25 -40.99 -3.09
N ALA A 881 -12.28 -40.14 -2.74
CA ALA A 881 -10.95 -40.11 -3.32
C ALA A 881 -9.85 -40.11 -2.22
N PRO A 882 -8.56 -40.18 -2.55
CA PRO A 882 -7.49 -39.99 -1.58
C PRO A 882 -7.49 -38.56 -1.00
N HIS A 883 -7.11 -38.41 0.26
CA HIS A 883 -6.77 -37.08 0.80
C HIS A 883 -5.57 -36.50 0.04
N LEU A 884 -5.61 -35.19 -0.23
CA LEU A 884 -4.55 -34.48 -0.94
C LEU A 884 -3.53 -33.89 0.03
N ALA A 885 -2.25 -34.06 -0.26
CA ALA A 885 -1.22 -33.23 0.34
C ALA A 885 -1.17 -31.89 -0.42
N LEU A 886 -1.17 -30.77 0.30
CA LEU A 886 -1.22 -29.44 -0.28
C LEU A 886 0.12 -28.70 -0.13
N SER A 887 0.51 -27.92 -1.14
CA SER A 887 1.65 -27.03 -1.07
C SER A 887 1.24 -25.67 -0.50
N ALA A 888 1.55 -25.47 0.78
CA ALA A 888 1.35 -24.19 1.45
C ALA A 888 2.48 -23.21 1.10
N GLU A 889 2.17 -22.10 0.45
CA GLU A 889 3.11 -21.01 0.19
C GLU A 889 2.89 -19.86 1.16
N VAL A 890 3.95 -19.35 1.80
CA VAL A 890 3.86 -18.15 2.65
C VAL A 890 4.15 -16.91 1.79
N ARG A 891 3.10 -16.13 1.48
CA ARG A 891 3.19 -14.97 0.59
C ARG A 891 3.09 -13.66 1.37
N THR A 892 4.24 -13.22 1.89
CA THR A 892 4.39 -11.94 2.61
C THR A 892 4.06 -10.72 1.71
N PRO A 893 3.86 -9.52 2.29
CA PRO A 893 3.65 -8.26 1.55
C PRO A 893 4.62 -7.97 0.40
N VAL A 894 5.89 -8.41 0.53
CA VAL A 894 6.94 -8.25 -0.49
C VAL A 894 6.84 -9.24 -1.66
N ASP A 895 5.95 -10.22 -1.60
CA ASP A 895 5.65 -11.13 -2.70
C ASP A 895 4.61 -10.49 -3.64
N PRO A 896 4.89 -10.31 -4.95
CA PRO A 896 3.91 -9.78 -5.89
C PRO A 896 2.69 -10.68 -6.09
N ARG A 897 2.76 -11.96 -5.72
CA ARG A 897 1.66 -12.94 -5.81
C ARG A 897 0.85 -13.03 -4.51
N SER A 898 1.20 -12.25 -3.49
CA SER A 898 0.36 -12.12 -2.29
C SER A 898 -0.94 -11.43 -2.67
N THR A 899 -2.06 -12.08 -2.43
CA THR A 899 -3.41 -11.55 -2.65
C THR A 899 -4.03 -10.95 -1.40
N LEU A 900 -3.24 -10.70 -0.35
CA LEU A 900 -3.75 -10.00 0.84
C LEU A 900 -4.39 -8.65 0.49
N TYR A 901 -3.93 -8.03 -0.60
CA TYR A 901 -4.35 -6.71 -1.06
C TYR A 901 -5.64 -6.78 -1.88
N ASN A 902 -6.49 -5.77 -1.74
CA ASN A 902 -7.84 -5.69 -2.29
C ASN A 902 -8.74 -6.84 -1.78
N THR A 903 -8.55 -7.22 -0.53
CA THR A 903 -9.42 -8.15 0.22
C THR A 903 -9.63 -7.59 1.63
N ASP A 904 -10.61 -8.13 2.35
CA ASP A 904 -10.85 -7.80 3.76
C ASP A 904 -9.58 -7.88 4.64
N GLY A 905 -8.67 -8.82 4.32
CA GLY A 905 -7.41 -9.01 5.03
C GLY A 905 -6.51 -7.76 5.06
N GLN A 906 -6.54 -6.94 4.01
CA GLN A 906 -5.77 -5.71 3.92
C GLN A 906 -6.19 -4.69 4.99
N ILE A 907 -7.50 -4.51 5.18
CA ILE A 907 -8.06 -3.54 6.12
C ILE A 907 -7.55 -3.81 7.54
N PHE A 908 -7.58 -5.08 7.95
CA PHE A 908 -7.07 -5.55 9.23
C PHE A 908 -5.55 -5.34 9.34
N SER A 909 -4.78 -5.72 8.31
CA SER A 909 -3.32 -5.58 8.27
C SER A 909 -2.89 -4.11 8.39
N ASP A 910 -3.56 -3.20 7.70
CA ASP A 910 -3.19 -1.79 7.64
C ASP A 910 -3.40 -1.09 9.00
N ALA A 911 -4.41 -1.52 9.77
CA ALA A 911 -4.64 -1.09 11.15
C ALA A 911 -3.75 -1.80 12.19
N GLY A 912 -3.08 -2.91 11.82
CA GLY A 912 -2.20 -3.69 12.68
C GLY A 912 -2.87 -4.84 13.43
N VAL A 913 -4.08 -5.24 13.04
CA VAL A 913 -4.70 -6.48 13.53
C VAL A 913 -3.88 -7.66 13.01
N PRO A 914 -3.42 -8.59 13.87
CA PRO A 914 -2.67 -9.76 13.40
C PRO A 914 -3.53 -10.65 12.51
N CYS A 915 -3.39 -10.50 11.19
CA CYS A 915 -4.20 -11.22 10.21
C CYS A 915 -3.37 -12.10 9.27
N VAL A 916 -4.00 -13.18 8.80
CA VAL A 916 -3.53 -14.06 7.73
C VAL A 916 -4.70 -14.33 6.80
N LEU A 917 -4.49 -14.13 5.49
CA LEU A 917 -5.42 -14.57 4.46
C LEU A 917 -5.05 -16.00 4.04
N PHE A 918 -6.03 -16.91 4.12
CA PHE A 918 -6.03 -18.20 3.44
C PHE A 918 -6.79 -18.06 2.13
N MET A 919 -6.11 -18.39 1.04
CA MET A 919 -6.71 -18.35 -0.28
C MET A 919 -6.09 -19.43 -1.16
N GLU A 920 -6.81 -19.89 -2.17
CA GLU A 920 -6.22 -20.74 -3.18
C GLU A 920 -5.10 -20.05 -3.98
N ASN A 921 -4.45 -20.80 -4.89
CA ASN A 921 -3.50 -20.24 -5.84
C ASN A 921 -4.21 -19.41 -6.92
N TYR A 922 -4.51 -18.17 -6.55
CA TYR A 922 -5.25 -17.20 -7.33
C TYR A 922 -4.66 -17.00 -8.75
N ASP A 923 -5.50 -17.19 -9.76
CA ASP A 923 -5.25 -16.81 -11.15
C ASP A 923 -6.44 -15.99 -11.64
N ILE A 924 -6.23 -14.68 -11.79
CA ILE A 924 -7.25 -13.73 -12.29
C ILE A 924 -7.81 -14.11 -13.68
N ASN A 925 -7.14 -15.01 -14.41
CA ASN A 925 -7.57 -15.47 -15.73
C ASN A 925 -8.39 -16.76 -15.71
N ARG A 926 -8.60 -17.38 -14.55
CA ARG A 926 -9.33 -18.64 -14.48
C ARG A 926 -10.80 -18.44 -14.81
N SER A 927 -11.41 -19.46 -15.40
CA SER A 927 -12.87 -19.51 -15.54
C SER A 927 -13.51 -19.80 -14.18
N GLY A 928 -14.68 -19.22 -13.92
CA GLY A 928 -15.32 -19.32 -12.61
C GLY A 928 -14.87 -18.27 -11.61
N TYR A 929 -14.14 -17.23 -12.03
CA TYR A 929 -13.83 -16.07 -11.21
C TYR A 929 -14.68 -14.89 -11.68
N HIS A 930 -15.57 -14.40 -10.83
CA HIS A 930 -16.50 -13.31 -11.13
C HIS A 930 -17.25 -13.52 -12.46
N ASP A 931 -17.64 -14.76 -12.78
CA ASP A 931 -18.36 -15.11 -14.03
C ASP A 931 -19.49 -16.13 -13.75
N THR A 932 -20.30 -16.42 -14.78
CA THR A 932 -21.43 -17.39 -14.66
C THR A 932 -21.05 -18.81 -14.28
N ARG A 933 -19.75 -19.15 -14.26
CA ARG A 933 -19.25 -20.49 -13.95
C ARG A 933 -18.79 -20.62 -12.52
N ASP A 934 -18.85 -19.57 -11.69
CA ASP A 934 -18.64 -19.70 -10.25
C ASP A 934 -19.78 -20.48 -9.58
N THR A 935 -19.72 -21.80 -9.73
CA THR A 935 -20.78 -22.78 -9.44
C THR A 935 -20.16 -24.05 -8.88
N MET A 936 -21.00 -24.98 -8.39
CA MET A 936 -20.54 -26.28 -7.89
C MET A 936 -19.72 -27.07 -8.92
N ALA A 937 -19.91 -26.81 -10.22
CA ALA A 937 -19.14 -27.41 -11.30
C ALA A 937 -17.62 -27.20 -11.19
N ASN A 938 -17.22 -26.11 -10.53
CA ASN A 938 -15.83 -25.71 -10.39
C ASN A 938 -15.20 -26.07 -9.03
N ILE A 939 -15.96 -26.68 -8.12
CA ILE A 939 -15.47 -27.06 -6.79
C ILE A 939 -14.68 -28.37 -6.86
N ASP A 940 -13.41 -28.32 -6.49
CA ASP A 940 -12.59 -29.50 -6.15
C ASP A 940 -12.79 -29.83 -4.66
N LEU A 941 -13.63 -30.85 -4.41
CA LEU A 941 -14.01 -31.24 -3.06
C LEU A 941 -12.82 -31.67 -2.20
N ASP A 942 -11.88 -32.44 -2.75
CA ASP A 942 -10.77 -32.99 -1.96
C ASP A 942 -9.79 -31.88 -1.56
N TYR A 943 -9.55 -30.93 -2.48
CA TYR A 943 -8.76 -29.74 -2.21
C TYR A 943 -9.43 -28.84 -1.18
N GLY A 944 -10.69 -28.45 -1.43
CA GLY A 944 -11.40 -27.52 -0.55
C GLY A 944 -11.63 -28.07 0.85
N ALA A 945 -11.90 -29.38 0.97
CA ALA A 945 -12.01 -30.02 2.29
C ALA A 945 -10.68 -30.06 3.04
N ALA A 946 -9.56 -30.26 2.35
CA ALA A 946 -8.22 -30.24 2.95
C ALA A 946 -7.84 -28.82 3.41
N LEU A 947 -8.05 -27.80 2.57
CA LEU A 947 -7.78 -26.40 2.93
C LEU A 947 -8.67 -25.95 4.10
N CYS A 948 -9.98 -26.25 4.04
CA CYS A 948 -10.92 -26.02 5.15
C CYS A 948 -10.44 -26.67 6.45
N ALA A 949 -10.00 -27.93 6.41
CA ALA A 949 -9.46 -28.62 7.58
C ALA A 949 -8.21 -27.92 8.14
N ILE A 950 -7.28 -27.49 7.29
CA ILE A 950 -6.05 -26.78 7.67
C ILE A 950 -6.39 -25.44 8.33
N THR A 951 -7.34 -24.67 7.79
CA THR A 951 -7.78 -23.41 8.39
C THR A 951 -8.37 -23.62 9.79
N ILE A 952 -9.24 -24.63 9.96
CA ILE A 952 -9.85 -24.96 11.25
C ILE A 952 -8.79 -25.36 12.28
N GLU A 953 -7.81 -26.18 11.89
CA GLU A 953 -6.70 -26.58 12.76
C GLU A 953 -5.82 -25.39 13.16
N SER A 954 -5.56 -24.47 12.23
CA SER A 954 -4.75 -23.27 12.48
C SER A 954 -5.39 -22.39 13.56
N VAL A 955 -6.69 -22.11 13.44
CA VAL A 955 -7.47 -21.39 14.46
C VAL A 955 -7.46 -22.14 15.79
N ALA A 956 -7.69 -23.46 15.79
CA ALA A 956 -7.69 -24.27 17.00
C ALA A 956 -6.36 -24.20 17.76
N ARG A 957 -5.23 -24.22 17.04
CA ARG A 957 -3.89 -24.13 17.64
C ARG A 957 -3.69 -22.81 18.36
N VAL A 958 -4.00 -21.70 17.71
CA VAL A 958 -3.86 -20.37 18.33
C VAL A 958 -4.86 -20.19 19.49
N ALA A 959 -6.07 -20.73 19.39
CA ALA A 959 -7.08 -20.62 20.44
C ALA A 959 -6.80 -21.51 21.67
N THR A 960 -6.03 -22.59 21.51
CA THR A 960 -5.67 -23.53 22.60
C THR A 960 -4.26 -23.32 23.14
N ALA A 961 -3.43 -22.52 22.47
CA ALA A 961 -2.09 -22.17 22.95
C ALA A 961 -2.18 -21.43 24.29
N LYS A 962 -1.41 -21.84 25.29
CA LYS A 962 -1.25 -21.07 26.52
C LYS A 962 -0.36 -19.86 26.23
N ASP A 963 -0.60 -18.72 26.87
CA ASP A 963 0.39 -17.65 26.86
C ASP A 963 1.70 -18.18 27.47
N GLY A 964 2.78 -18.04 26.72
CA GLY A 964 4.14 -18.40 27.14
C GLY A 964 4.89 -17.22 27.71
#